data_AF-A0A6C0KKF6-F1
#
_entry.id   AF-A0A6C0KKF6-F1
#
_cell.length_a   1.000
_cell.length_b   1.000
_cell.length_c   1.000
_cell.angle_alpha   90.00
_cell.angle_beta   90.00
_cell.angle_gamma   90.00
#
_symmetry.space_group_name_H-M   'P 1'
#
loop_
_entity.id
_entity.type
_entity.pdbx_description
1 polymer ?
#
loop_
_entity_poly.entity_id
_entity_poly.type
_entity_poly.pdbx_seq_one_letter_code
_entity_poly.pdbx_strand_id
1 'polypeptide(L)'
;MSDDKNREHMRKNVKQLKIMIETNYEKEPFPLTFSKIYNPIASRVPENVQMSEYPFFTGDVAYPESVLKTKEYSELLRVFFDKNEFVDVIVRPAQKGGDVKELSLQKGGDAKELSLQKGGDATSNQPNANTINKNIMIMLNLIFPTSYPSYDNIESSYNKYLTKTPSEMNFDFSIDKVMNSLSSTENLNEDLKREYSYLKLTNGTYTVSEIVWLNDVLNEPIYRELVDKLIEYDEWADERKETLQNDIDKSIKVLTEGLHKDEPAVDTKEEDSSKIAKQIESSFRITEDELARLKKQMQIFTKENLETEMKNIFDKFFIVSKDAEYQKYKTILFDNFSKKFNRITQEREFKQEFDFSISNKSSDLVDFFYLHEAYNGETENSKNIEELRNKNNALKDELDKLTDEKNIGDNIEEMNHKTLMDLVDIIKKIQSNVPSPESFTLDAKTKISELKRQLTMNIKGITSEKFANTIAKKIPLMGGKPGPKKIFEDFKEKTDNVIQLITTQIKENDAKIKSLTEAINKNQQQIDQLSKSNPVFKMNVIQLSNDDSSKNFNEKAEAIIDEINANTSTIIKSTPDALVNPQTLSQIKDALKENIDRLQHLLYKSFEKYLKSLPFTRSDRLMFEKKEIDDNIEKMTKDINALNKLDASNKKTIGEIINLSESIQNFFNKIRRSGQISGLSTMELKIARIMKLANEIKAFKLIQDNVLSDDDKKGLFVYYEKEFAGDENTKRLFFDELRKEKYSVFTNTVAYIQKTFLQNNRQSMNHNLQKIMNQYFQNTSDDFHTKIIHPADELINEGKQPKFDELWNVSVTSKKTSSESKEPEYEIYVYMEVIKGELNPANKGMVKCDYLDEQLTLAFDRLTSRRNQFEILRKKPFSIEETLENQKKEAAESIREVEEAKAKISAASASVAKKVTESSQKLPEAAPVLNPAENPFQVPMANAMAAGGKKRRNTRRRYKRKNYYYTVRKH
;
A
#
# COMPACT_ATOMS: atom_id res chain seq x y z
N MET A 1 30.36 9.83 42.53
CA MET A 1 29.37 10.47 41.62
C MET A 1 29.67 10.26 40.14
N SER A 2 30.92 10.17 39.67
CA SER A 2 31.23 9.83 38.26
C SER A 2 30.84 8.38 37.91
N ASP A 3 31.07 7.44 38.82
CA ASP A 3 30.89 6.01 38.56
C ASP A 3 29.41 5.60 38.48
N ASP A 4 28.54 6.21 39.28
CA ASP A 4 27.10 5.90 39.26
C ASP A 4 26.42 6.37 37.96
N LYS A 5 26.78 7.56 37.45
CA LYS A 5 26.29 8.04 36.15
C LYS A 5 26.76 7.16 35.00
N ASN A 6 28.01 6.68 35.07
CA ASN A 6 28.54 5.77 34.07
C ASN A 6 27.84 4.40 34.12
N ARG A 7 27.58 3.88 35.33
CA ARG A 7 26.78 2.65 35.53
C ARG A 7 25.35 2.80 35.00
N GLU A 8 24.72 3.95 35.23
CA GLU A 8 23.37 4.20 34.73
C GLU A 8 23.35 4.24 33.19
N HIS A 9 24.36 4.82 32.57
CA HIS A 9 24.51 4.79 31.11
C HIS A 9 24.68 3.36 30.58
N MET A 10 25.56 2.55 31.19
CA MET A 10 25.75 1.14 30.82
C MET A 10 24.46 0.32 30.96
N ARG A 11 23.66 0.59 31.99
CA ARG A 11 22.40 -0.11 32.25
C ARG A 11 21.33 0.18 31.19
N LYS A 12 21.42 1.27 30.42
CA LYS A 12 20.43 1.62 29.40
C LYS A 12 20.48 0.69 28.18
N ASN A 13 21.65 0.14 27.88
CA ASN A 13 21.87 -0.72 26.71
C ASN A 13 21.80 -2.23 27.01
N VAL A 14 21.53 -2.58 28.27
CA VAL A 14 21.26 -3.96 28.69
C VAL A 14 19.76 -4.18 28.68
N LYS A 15 19.33 -5.11 27.83
CA LYS A 15 17.92 -5.40 27.52
C LYS A 15 17.57 -6.81 27.96
N GLN A 16 16.29 -7.07 28.23
CA GLN A 16 15.81 -8.43 28.45
C GLN A 16 15.52 -9.10 27.11
N LEU A 17 15.84 -10.38 26.99
CA LEU A 17 15.58 -11.21 25.83
C LEU A 17 14.55 -12.29 26.17
N LYS A 18 13.38 -12.20 25.57
CA LYS A 18 12.34 -13.23 25.65
C LYS A 18 12.68 -14.35 24.67
N ILE A 19 13.06 -15.52 25.18
CA ILE A 19 13.37 -16.68 24.35
C ILE A 19 12.10 -17.53 24.25
N MET A 20 11.48 -17.59 23.07
CA MET A 20 10.32 -18.43 22.80
C MET A 20 10.80 -19.84 22.45
N ILE A 21 10.41 -20.83 23.24
CA ILE A 21 10.83 -22.22 23.10
C ILE A 21 9.72 -23.05 22.46
N GLU A 22 10.04 -23.73 21.37
CA GLU A 22 9.30 -24.88 20.86
C GLU A 22 10.01 -26.16 21.26
N THR A 23 9.26 -27.23 21.57
CA THR A 23 9.86 -28.54 21.89
C THR A 23 9.20 -29.68 21.13
N ASN A 24 9.82 -30.86 21.17
CA ASN A 24 9.21 -32.10 20.71
C ASN A 24 8.11 -32.65 21.66
N TYR A 25 7.85 -31.99 22.79
CA TYR A 25 6.86 -32.42 23.80
C TYR A 25 5.66 -31.48 23.91
N GLU A 26 5.88 -30.18 24.02
CA GLU A 26 4.82 -29.16 24.06
C GLU A 26 4.53 -28.67 22.63
N LYS A 27 3.24 -28.65 22.25
CA LYS A 27 2.83 -28.30 20.88
C LYS A 27 3.00 -26.82 20.57
N GLU A 28 2.72 -25.97 21.56
CA GLU A 28 2.71 -24.52 21.45
C GLU A 28 4.03 -23.93 21.98
N PRO A 29 4.56 -22.87 21.34
CA PRO A 29 5.73 -22.16 21.85
C PRO A 29 5.44 -21.51 23.21
N PHE A 30 6.40 -21.55 24.14
CA PHE A 30 6.28 -20.90 25.45
C PHE A 30 7.52 -20.04 25.77
N PRO A 31 7.38 -18.96 26.56
CA PRO A 31 8.53 -18.14 26.94
C PRO A 31 9.41 -18.85 27.97
N LEU A 32 10.72 -18.80 27.76
CA LEU A 32 11.72 -19.24 28.74
C LEU A 32 11.81 -18.21 29.86
N THR A 33 11.26 -18.56 31.02
CA THR A 33 11.46 -17.79 32.25
C THR A 33 12.52 -18.45 33.13
N PHE A 34 13.11 -17.70 34.07
CA PHE A 34 14.05 -18.26 35.05
C PHE A 34 13.48 -19.49 35.78
N SER A 35 12.19 -19.46 36.12
CA SER A 35 11.48 -20.56 36.80
C SER A 35 11.31 -21.83 35.97
N LYS A 36 11.49 -21.76 34.65
CA LYS A 36 11.49 -22.91 33.74
C LYS A 36 12.84 -23.60 33.66
N ILE A 37 13.92 -22.99 34.14
CA ILE A 37 15.25 -23.60 34.18
C ILE A 37 15.37 -24.42 35.46
N TYR A 38 15.59 -25.72 35.33
CA TYR A 38 15.81 -26.59 36.49
C TYR A 38 17.30 -26.75 36.78
N ASN A 39 17.70 -26.41 38.01
CA ASN A 39 19.04 -26.61 38.52
C ASN A 39 19.00 -27.59 39.70
N PRO A 40 19.48 -28.85 39.55
CA PRO A 40 19.43 -29.83 40.64
C PRO A 40 20.36 -29.47 41.80
N ILE A 41 21.37 -28.61 41.56
CA ILE A 41 22.30 -28.12 42.58
C ILE A 41 21.76 -26.80 43.17
N ALA A 42 20.46 -26.78 43.51
CA ALA A 42 19.69 -25.58 43.86
C ALA A 42 20.19 -24.82 45.11
N SER A 43 21.16 -25.36 45.84
CA SER A 43 21.61 -24.89 47.16
C SER A 43 22.52 -23.65 47.16
N ARG A 44 22.75 -22.95 46.03
CA ARG A 44 23.74 -21.86 45.95
C ARG A 44 23.25 -20.49 45.47
N VAL A 45 21.98 -20.32 45.07
CA VAL A 45 21.46 -18.99 44.76
C VAL A 45 20.98 -18.35 46.06
N PRO A 46 21.54 -17.21 46.52
CA PRO A 46 21.07 -16.57 47.74
C PRO A 46 19.61 -16.17 47.59
N GLU A 47 18.75 -16.54 48.56
CA GLU A 47 17.30 -16.24 48.54
C GLU A 47 16.98 -14.74 48.37
N ASN A 48 17.94 -13.86 48.67
CA ASN A 48 17.79 -12.41 48.61
C ASN A 48 18.05 -11.81 47.22
N VAL A 49 18.45 -12.59 46.21
CA VAL A 49 18.70 -12.07 44.85
C VAL A 49 17.43 -12.18 44.02
N GLN A 50 16.84 -11.02 43.69
CA GLN A 50 15.70 -10.96 42.78
C GLN A 50 16.17 -11.16 41.34
N MET A 51 15.96 -12.37 40.82
CA MET A 51 16.20 -12.69 39.41
C MET A 51 15.11 -12.06 38.53
N SER A 52 15.48 -11.62 37.33
CA SER A 52 14.53 -11.25 36.30
C SER A 52 13.77 -12.47 35.77
N GLU A 53 12.62 -12.20 35.14
CA GLU A 53 11.87 -13.25 34.45
C GLU A 53 12.65 -13.77 33.23
N TYR A 54 13.23 -12.86 32.43
CA TYR A 54 13.96 -13.14 31.19
C TYR A 54 15.45 -12.83 31.32
N PRO A 55 16.34 -13.55 30.59
CA PRO A 55 17.76 -13.26 30.59
C PRO A 55 18.06 -11.88 29.98
N PHE A 56 19.12 -11.25 30.47
CA PHE A 56 19.66 -10.01 29.93
C PHE A 56 20.61 -10.29 28.77
N PHE A 57 20.63 -9.38 27.81
CA PHE A 57 21.58 -9.38 26.71
C PHE A 57 21.99 -7.96 26.30
N THR A 58 23.06 -7.87 25.52
CA THR A 58 23.47 -6.63 24.87
C THR A 58 24.10 -6.93 23.51
N GLY A 59 23.86 -6.05 22.53
CA GLY A 59 24.50 -6.08 21.22
C GLY A 59 25.75 -5.20 21.11
N ASP A 60 26.04 -4.41 22.14
CA ASP A 60 27.10 -3.37 22.08
C ASP A 60 28.48 -3.93 22.40
N VAL A 61 28.53 -5.04 23.14
CA VAL A 61 29.75 -5.62 23.68
C VAL A 61 29.74 -7.12 23.42
N ALA A 62 30.81 -7.64 22.85
CA ALA A 62 31.00 -9.09 22.70
C ALA A 62 31.19 -9.75 24.07
N TYR A 63 30.57 -10.90 24.29
CA TYR A 63 30.66 -11.61 25.56
C TYR A 63 32.09 -12.13 25.79
N PRO A 64 32.67 -11.98 27.00
CA PRO A 64 33.98 -12.51 27.33
C PRO A 64 33.89 -14.03 27.58
N GLU A 65 33.78 -14.79 26.49
CA GLU A 65 33.48 -16.23 26.50
C GLU A 65 34.43 -17.04 27.42
N SER A 66 35.73 -16.71 27.43
CA SER A 66 36.72 -17.36 28.30
C SER A 66 36.43 -17.14 29.79
N VAL A 67 35.97 -15.96 30.17
CA VAL A 67 35.61 -15.61 31.56
C VAL A 67 34.28 -16.25 31.93
N LEU A 68 33.34 -16.35 30.99
CA LEU A 68 32.05 -16.97 31.27
C LEU A 68 32.18 -18.50 31.40
N LYS A 69 33.00 -19.16 30.57
CA LYS A 69 33.23 -20.61 30.62
C LYS A 69 33.91 -21.12 31.91
N THR A 70 34.50 -20.23 32.72
CA THR A 70 35.10 -20.59 34.02
C THR A 70 34.13 -20.45 35.20
N LYS A 71 32.96 -19.84 34.99
CA LYS A 71 31.96 -19.64 36.06
C LYS A 71 31.17 -20.90 36.33
N GLU A 72 30.77 -21.07 37.59
CA GLU A 72 29.82 -22.13 37.96
C GLU A 72 28.46 -21.88 37.31
N TYR A 73 27.68 -22.95 37.11
CA TYR A 73 26.37 -22.83 36.45
C TYR A 73 25.40 -21.90 37.20
N SER A 74 25.37 -21.93 38.54
CA SER A 74 24.55 -20.99 39.33
C SER A 74 25.00 -19.53 39.17
N GLU A 75 26.30 -19.30 38.99
CA GLU A 75 26.83 -17.96 38.71
C GLU A 75 26.49 -17.52 37.29
N LEU A 76 26.54 -18.42 36.30
CA LEU A 76 26.10 -18.13 34.93
C LEU A 76 24.64 -17.72 34.89
N LEU A 77 23.77 -18.44 35.60
CA LEU A 77 22.38 -18.04 35.75
C LEU A 77 22.26 -16.66 36.40
N ARG A 78 23.04 -16.34 37.43
CA ARG A 78 23.06 -14.99 38.01
C ARG A 78 23.54 -13.95 37.01
N VAL A 79 24.59 -14.22 36.24
CA VAL A 79 25.09 -13.30 35.20
C VAL A 79 23.98 -12.97 34.21
N PHE A 80 23.21 -13.95 33.75
CA PHE A 80 22.18 -13.70 32.75
C PHE A 80 20.86 -13.20 33.34
N PHE A 81 20.51 -13.49 34.60
CA PHE A 81 19.21 -13.12 35.18
C PHE A 81 19.28 -12.03 36.28
N ASP A 82 20.48 -11.55 36.64
CA ASP A 82 20.66 -10.35 37.46
C ASP A 82 21.30 -9.25 36.61
N LYS A 83 20.59 -8.14 36.40
CA LYS A 83 21.05 -7.01 35.59
C LYS A 83 22.38 -6.44 36.08
N ASN A 84 22.60 -6.42 37.39
CA ASN A 84 23.82 -5.88 37.97
C ASN A 84 25.00 -6.80 37.72
N GLU A 85 24.81 -8.11 37.91
CA GLU A 85 25.84 -9.10 37.60
C GLU A 85 26.17 -9.10 36.10
N PHE A 86 25.15 -9.00 35.24
CA PHE A 86 25.34 -8.88 33.79
C PHE A 86 26.24 -7.69 33.44
N VAL A 87 25.94 -6.50 33.96
CA VAL A 87 26.73 -5.29 33.71
C VAL A 87 28.16 -5.45 34.24
N ASP A 88 28.33 -6.06 35.40
CA ASP A 88 29.62 -6.17 36.08
C ASP A 88 30.55 -7.18 35.40
N VAL A 89 30.00 -8.26 34.86
CA VAL A 89 30.76 -9.34 34.22
C VAL A 89 30.94 -9.12 32.71
N ILE A 90 29.96 -8.56 32.01
CA ILE A 90 29.98 -8.45 30.54
C ILE A 90 30.33 -7.02 30.11
N VAL A 91 29.61 -6.02 30.60
CA VAL A 91 29.73 -4.64 30.07
C VAL A 91 30.95 -3.91 30.62
N ARG A 92 31.18 -3.98 31.94
CA ARG A 92 32.26 -3.23 32.60
C ARG A 92 33.66 -3.63 32.14
N PRO A 93 34.01 -4.93 31.99
CA PRO A 93 35.36 -5.30 31.54
C PRO A 93 35.67 -4.81 30.14
N ALA A 94 34.69 -4.82 29.23
CA ALA A 94 34.86 -4.35 27.86
C ALA A 94 35.17 -2.84 27.78
N GLN A 95 34.59 -2.04 28.67
CA GLN A 95 34.84 -0.59 28.69
C GLN A 95 36.16 -0.20 29.35
N LYS A 96 36.71 -1.04 30.23
CA LYS A 96 37.96 -0.74 30.94
C LYS A 96 39.20 -0.78 30.04
N GLY A 97 39.11 -1.35 28.83
CA GLY A 97 39.89 -1.01 27.63
C GLY A 97 41.42 -0.86 27.68
N GLY A 98 42.09 -1.06 28.82
CA GLY A 98 43.51 -0.77 29.01
C GLY A 98 44.45 -1.91 28.63
N ASP A 99 44.08 -3.16 28.91
CA ASP A 99 45.05 -4.28 28.88
C ASP A 99 44.57 -5.54 28.13
N VAL A 100 43.52 -5.47 27.29
CA VAL A 100 43.14 -6.60 26.41
C VAL A 100 44.06 -6.69 25.18
N LYS A 101 45.36 -6.46 25.35
CA LYS A 101 46.42 -6.81 24.39
C LYS A 101 46.89 -8.26 24.54
N GLU A 102 46.49 -8.96 25.60
CA GLU A 102 47.10 -10.25 25.96
C GLU A 102 46.38 -11.49 25.38
N LEU A 103 45.18 -11.33 24.80
CA LEU A 103 44.44 -12.44 24.17
C LEU A 103 44.76 -12.65 22.67
N SER A 104 45.56 -11.78 22.04
CA SER A 104 45.97 -11.93 20.63
C SER A 104 47.34 -12.57 20.43
N LEU A 105 48.00 -13.08 21.48
CA LEU A 105 49.37 -13.62 21.41
C LEU A 105 49.49 -15.15 21.37
N GLN A 106 48.39 -15.91 21.30
CA GLN A 106 48.46 -17.36 21.11
C GLN A 106 47.66 -17.83 19.89
N LYS A 107 48.29 -17.72 18.72
CA LYS A 107 48.43 -18.77 17.67
C LYS A 107 48.80 -18.10 16.34
N GLY A 108 49.99 -18.41 15.84
CA GLY A 108 50.46 -17.98 14.52
C GLY A 108 49.74 -18.74 13.40
N GLY A 109 48.52 -18.31 13.07
CA GLY A 109 47.77 -18.75 11.90
C GLY A 109 46.91 -17.60 11.38
N ASP A 110 47.23 -17.12 10.18
CA ASP A 110 46.40 -16.30 9.28
C ASP A 110 45.49 -15.23 9.92
N ALA A 111 46.09 -14.28 10.66
CA ALA A 111 45.44 -13.08 11.19
C ALA A 111 45.08 -12.01 10.12
N LYS A 112 44.69 -12.42 8.91
CA LYS A 112 44.43 -11.51 7.78
C LYS A 112 42.95 -11.12 7.60
N GLU A 113 42.02 -11.73 8.35
CA GLU A 113 40.59 -11.54 8.09
C GLU A 113 39.84 -10.66 9.12
N LEU A 114 40.42 -10.40 10.31
CA LEU A 114 39.76 -9.57 11.35
C LEU A 114 40.17 -8.09 11.36
N SER A 115 41.07 -7.63 10.49
CA SER A 115 41.65 -6.26 10.53
C SER A 115 41.06 -5.25 9.54
N LEU A 116 40.02 -5.60 8.78
CA LEU A 116 39.50 -4.77 7.68
C LEU A 116 38.28 -3.86 7.98
N GLN A 117 37.81 -3.75 9.23
CA GLN A 117 36.66 -2.88 9.57
C GLN A 117 36.98 -1.70 10.52
N LYS A 118 38.22 -1.20 10.55
CA LYS A 118 38.58 0.02 11.33
C LYS A 118 38.48 1.34 10.55
N GLY A 119 37.92 1.33 9.33
CA GLY A 119 37.81 2.53 8.48
C GLY A 119 36.39 3.09 8.27
N GLY A 120 35.36 2.50 8.87
CA GLY A 120 33.97 2.93 8.72
C GLY A 120 33.56 3.95 9.78
N ASP A 121 32.95 5.05 9.34
CA ASP A 121 32.40 6.16 10.11
C ASP A 121 31.85 5.75 11.49
N ALA A 122 32.43 6.27 12.58
CA ALA A 122 32.05 5.97 13.97
C ALA A 122 30.69 6.57 14.40
N THR A 123 29.80 6.84 13.43
CA THR A 123 28.54 7.56 13.62
C THR A 123 27.31 6.66 13.54
N SER A 124 27.41 5.41 13.09
CA SER A 124 26.29 4.47 13.19
C SER A 124 26.30 3.79 14.56
N ASN A 125 25.58 4.35 15.53
CA ASN A 125 25.29 3.74 16.85
C ASN A 125 24.40 2.48 16.75
N GLN A 126 24.39 1.76 15.62
CA GLN A 126 23.60 0.56 15.47
C GLN A 126 24.39 -0.66 15.94
N PRO A 127 23.80 -1.50 16.81
CA PRO A 127 24.46 -2.69 17.30
C PRO A 127 24.74 -3.64 16.13
N ASN A 128 25.92 -4.23 16.14
CA ASN A 128 26.38 -5.14 15.09
C ASN A 128 25.62 -6.47 15.20
N ALA A 129 24.85 -6.82 14.17
CA ALA A 129 24.08 -8.07 14.12
C ALA A 129 24.97 -9.31 14.35
N ASN A 130 26.22 -9.31 13.87
CA ASN A 130 27.15 -10.42 14.08
C ASN A 130 27.55 -10.55 15.57
N THR A 131 27.72 -9.43 16.27
CA THR A 131 28.01 -9.43 17.71
C THR A 131 26.82 -9.95 18.50
N ILE A 132 25.61 -9.50 18.15
CA ILE A 132 24.37 -10.00 18.77
C ILE A 132 24.25 -11.50 18.57
N ASN A 133 24.34 -11.97 17.33
CA ASN A 133 24.18 -13.39 17.01
C ASN A 133 25.21 -14.25 17.75
N LYS A 134 26.47 -13.82 17.80
CA LYS A 134 27.51 -14.49 18.58
C LYS A 134 27.20 -14.52 20.07
N ASN A 135 26.77 -13.41 20.64
CA ASN A 135 26.42 -13.30 22.06
C ASN A 135 25.24 -14.21 22.42
N ILE A 136 24.21 -14.27 21.57
CA ILE A 136 23.07 -15.17 21.76
C ILE A 136 23.52 -16.63 21.75
N MET A 137 24.33 -17.05 20.78
CA MET A 137 24.85 -18.41 20.72
C MET A 137 25.70 -18.77 21.94
N ILE A 138 26.57 -17.86 22.41
CA ILE A 138 27.35 -18.04 23.65
C ILE A 138 26.40 -18.20 24.84
N MET A 139 25.38 -17.35 24.97
CA MET A 139 24.41 -17.43 26.06
C MET A 139 23.66 -18.76 26.06
N LEU A 140 23.12 -19.18 24.90
CA LEU A 140 22.41 -20.45 24.76
C LEU A 140 23.33 -21.62 25.15
N ASN A 141 24.59 -21.59 24.73
CA ASN A 141 25.58 -22.61 25.09
C ASN A 141 25.88 -22.67 26.60
N LEU A 142 25.97 -21.52 27.25
CA LEU A 142 26.27 -21.46 28.68
C LEU A 142 25.07 -21.79 29.56
N ILE A 143 23.87 -21.34 29.19
CA ILE A 143 22.63 -21.61 29.95
C ILE A 143 22.18 -23.05 29.73
N PHE A 144 22.40 -23.60 28.54
CA PHE A 144 21.93 -24.93 28.17
C PHE A 144 23.06 -25.82 27.62
N PRO A 145 24.05 -26.18 28.46
CA PRO A 145 25.03 -27.17 28.07
C PRO A 145 24.33 -28.47 27.68
N THR A 146 24.83 -29.08 26.61
CA THR A 146 24.38 -30.37 26.08
C THR A 146 25.61 -31.27 25.93
N SER A 147 25.54 -32.47 26.48
CA SER A 147 26.61 -33.49 26.36
C SER A 147 26.11 -34.82 25.79
N TYR A 148 24.81 -34.91 25.50
CA TYR A 148 24.18 -36.11 24.95
C TYR A 148 23.03 -35.73 23.99
N PRO A 149 22.92 -36.39 22.82
CA PRO A 149 23.85 -37.41 22.31
C PRO A 149 25.18 -36.83 21.83
N SER A 150 25.25 -35.50 21.65
CA SER A 150 26.42 -34.76 21.19
C SER A 150 26.78 -33.65 22.18
N TYR A 151 28.07 -33.32 22.26
CA TYR A 151 28.55 -32.15 23.00
C TYR A 151 28.26 -30.87 22.23
N ASP A 152 27.86 -29.82 22.96
CA ASP A 152 27.56 -28.49 22.42
C ASP A 152 26.62 -28.55 21.19
N ASN A 153 25.55 -29.35 21.28
CA ASN A 153 24.57 -29.58 20.22
C ASN A 153 23.62 -28.37 20.04
N ILE A 154 24.20 -27.26 19.65
CA ILE A 154 23.55 -25.96 19.54
C ILE A 154 23.88 -25.37 18.18
N GLU A 155 22.86 -25.18 17.35
CA GLU A 155 23.02 -24.71 15.97
C GLU A 155 22.01 -23.60 15.65
N SER A 156 22.23 -22.90 14.53
CA SER A 156 21.17 -22.11 13.91
C SER A 156 20.46 -22.95 12.85
N SER A 157 19.16 -22.71 12.66
CA SER A 157 18.39 -23.39 11.63
C SER A 157 18.90 -23.02 10.22
N TYR A 158 19.47 -21.82 10.07
CA TYR A 158 20.16 -21.39 8.85
C TYR A 158 21.34 -22.32 8.52
N ASN A 159 22.25 -22.55 9.47
CA ASN A 159 23.40 -23.43 9.25
C ASN A 159 22.97 -24.89 9.08
N LYS A 160 22.06 -25.34 9.95
CA LYS A 160 21.65 -26.74 10.06
C LYS A 160 20.81 -27.23 8.88
N TYR A 161 19.80 -26.45 8.48
CA TYR A 161 18.78 -26.91 7.52
C TYR A 161 18.90 -26.24 6.16
N LEU A 162 19.31 -24.96 6.10
CA LEU A 162 19.35 -24.20 4.84
C LEU A 162 20.67 -24.38 4.11
N THR A 163 21.77 -23.92 4.69
CA THR A 163 23.09 -24.04 4.06
C THR A 163 23.68 -25.44 4.18
N LYS A 164 23.25 -26.20 5.19
CA LYS A 164 23.83 -27.49 5.59
C LYS A 164 25.34 -27.39 5.77
N THR A 165 25.84 -26.19 6.06
CA THR A 165 27.20 -26.02 6.53
C THR A 165 27.20 -26.65 7.89
N PRO A 166 27.95 -27.74 8.12
CA PRO A 166 28.11 -28.21 9.48
C PRO A 166 28.52 -26.98 10.27
N SER A 167 27.79 -26.67 11.36
CA SER A 167 28.36 -25.82 12.39
C SER A 167 29.80 -26.28 12.52
N GLU A 168 30.79 -25.38 12.49
CA GLU A 168 32.16 -25.78 12.76
C GLU A 168 32.11 -26.49 14.10
N MET A 169 31.92 -27.81 14.05
CA MET A 169 31.95 -28.66 15.19
C MET A 169 33.41 -28.48 15.48
N ASN A 170 33.67 -27.64 16.47
CA ASN A 170 34.83 -27.76 17.28
C ASN A 170 34.68 -29.14 17.94
N PHE A 171 34.80 -30.19 17.13
CA PHE A 171 35.57 -31.39 17.38
C PHE A 171 36.99 -30.91 17.69
N ASP A 172 37.08 -30.12 18.76
CA ASP A 172 38.22 -29.99 19.60
C ASP A 172 38.33 -31.36 20.28
N PHE A 173 38.66 -32.37 19.47
CA PHE A 173 39.42 -33.55 19.86
C PHE A 173 40.83 -33.12 20.29
N SER A 174 41.00 -31.92 20.87
CA SER A 174 42.14 -31.71 21.72
C SER A 174 42.13 -32.89 22.67
N ILE A 175 43.20 -33.66 22.54
CA ILE A 175 43.48 -34.83 23.34
C ILE A 175 43.34 -34.46 24.81
N ASP A 176 43.52 -33.19 25.20
CA ASP A 176 43.32 -32.70 26.56
C ASP A 176 41.86 -32.78 27.04
N LYS A 177 40.84 -32.53 26.21
CA LYS A 177 39.42 -32.71 26.64
C LYS A 177 39.05 -34.17 26.76
N VAL A 178 39.48 -34.98 25.79
CA VAL A 178 39.25 -36.44 25.80
C VAL A 178 40.04 -37.09 26.93
N MET A 179 41.29 -36.68 27.17
CA MET A 179 42.14 -37.18 28.25
C MET A 179 41.69 -36.65 29.60
N ASN A 180 41.20 -35.41 29.73
CA ASN A 180 40.60 -34.95 30.99
C ASN A 180 39.28 -35.67 31.30
N SER A 181 38.52 -36.09 30.27
CA SER A 181 37.34 -36.95 30.44
C SER A 181 37.68 -38.41 30.75
N LEU A 182 38.88 -38.89 30.39
CA LEU A 182 39.36 -40.26 30.64
C LEU A 182 40.28 -40.37 31.86
N SER A 183 40.90 -39.26 32.29
CA SER A 183 41.69 -39.17 33.51
C SER A 183 40.73 -38.98 34.66
N SER A 184 40.22 -40.10 35.16
CA SER A 184 39.47 -40.25 36.39
C SER A 184 40.30 -39.92 37.65
N THR A 185 41.09 -38.84 37.63
CA THR A 185 41.64 -38.28 38.84
C THR A 185 40.51 -37.51 39.52
N GLU A 186 39.85 -38.18 40.47
CA GLU A 186 38.76 -37.75 41.36
C GLU A 186 39.09 -36.50 42.23
N ASN A 187 39.86 -35.53 41.71
CA ASN A 187 40.25 -34.35 42.45
C ASN A 187 39.17 -33.26 42.34
N LEU A 188 38.13 -33.43 43.16
CA LEU A 188 37.35 -32.44 43.93
C LEU A 188 36.75 -31.18 43.25
N ASN A 189 36.90 -30.99 41.94
CA ASN A 189 36.31 -29.87 41.20
C ASN A 189 35.38 -30.33 40.05
N GLU A 190 35.05 -31.63 39.96
CA GLU A 190 34.08 -32.17 38.98
C GLU A 190 32.68 -31.56 39.13
N ASP A 191 32.31 -31.06 40.31
CA ASP A 191 31.04 -30.36 40.54
C ASP A 191 30.90 -29.05 39.74
N LEU A 192 31.98 -28.52 39.16
CA LEU A 192 31.99 -27.19 38.56
C LEU A 192 31.48 -27.15 37.11
N LYS A 193 31.60 -28.24 36.34
CA LYS A 193 31.22 -28.26 34.91
C LYS A 193 29.99 -29.12 34.66
N ARG A 194 28.85 -28.44 34.57
CA ARG A 194 27.56 -29.05 34.28
C ARG A 194 27.51 -29.56 32.83
N GLU A 195 27.38 -30.88 32.65
CA GLU A 195 27.28 -31.53 31.34
C GLU A 195 25.88 -31.47 30.72
N TYR A 196 24.83 -31.43 31.54
CA TYR A 196 23.43 -31.52 31.12
C TYR A 196 22.63 -30.34 31.65
N SER A 197 21.78 -29.76 30.82
CA SER A 197 20.81 -28.75 31.23
C SER A 197 19.40 -29.32 31.26
N TYR A 198 18.55 -28.73 32.10
CA TYR A 198 17.18 -29.22 32.28
C TYR A 198 16.15 -28.09 32.22
N LEU A 199 15.00 -28.41 31.64
CA LEU A 199 13.81 -27.59 31.63
C LEU A 199 12.71 -28.20 32.50
N LYS A 200 11.96 -27.34 33.19
CA LYS A 200 10.76 -27.70 33.92
C LYS A 200 9.53 -27.39 33.06
N LEU A 201 8.92 -28.43 32.51
CA LEU A 201 7.69 -28.32 31.74
C LEU A 201 6.49 -28.69 32.63
N THR A 202 5.29 -28.62 32.05
CA THR A 202 4.03 -28.96 32.74
C THR A 202 4.04 -30.36 33.37
N ASN A 203 4.66 -31.33 32.69
CA ASN A 203 4.65 -32.75 33.05
C ASN A 203 5.96 -33.26 33.68
N GLY A 204 6.79 -32.37 34.22
CA GLY A 204 7.99 -32.75 34.97
C GLY A 204 9.27 -32.06 34.48
N THR A 205 10.41 -32.67 34.82
CA THR A 205 11.74 -32.23 34.43
C THR A 205 12.17 -32.93 33.14
N TYR A 206 12.82 -32.18 32.26
CA TYR A 206 13.25 -32.63 30.95
C TYR A 206 14.71 -32.25 30.74
N THR A 207 15.52 -33.15 30.19
CA THR A 207 16.89 -32.87 29.77
C THR A 207 16.89 -32.27 28.37
N VAL A 208 17.60 -31.16 28.17
CA VAL A 208 17.82 -30.57 26.84
C VAL A 208 18.92 -31.36 26.13
N SER A 209 18.64 -31.86 24.93
CA SER A 209 19.58 -32.65 24.11
C SER A 209 20.03 -31.94 22.84
N GLU A 210 19.27 -30.96 22.37
CA GLU A 210 19.58 -30.16 21.18
C GLU A 210 18.91 -28.80 21.27
N ILE A 211 19.57 -27.79 20.72
CA ILE A 211 19.05 -26.43 20.61
C ILE A 211 19.26 -25.93 19.19
N VAL A 212 18.19 -25.45 18.58
CA VAL A 212 18.24 -24.85 17.25
C VAL A 212 17.63 -23.46 17.31
N TRP A 213 18.44 -22.42 17.09
CA TRP A 213 17.94 -21.05 16.95
C TRP A 213 17.29 -20.89 15.58
N LEU A 214 16.00 -20.53 15.55
CA LEU A 214 15.19 -20.47 14.34
C LEU A 214 15.52 -19.22 13.52
N ASN A 215 15.76 -19.43 12.22
CA ASN A 215 15.97 -18.33 11.28
C ASN A 215 14.70 -17.52 11.09
N ASP A 216 14.90 -16.22 10.88
CA ASP A 216 13.83 -15.25 10.78
C ASP A 216 12.87 -15.63 9.67
N VAL A 217 13.32 -16.03 8.48
CA VAL A 217 12.42 -16.14 7.32
C VAL A 217 11.54 -17.40 7.36
N LEU A 218 12.14 -18.58 7.52
CA LEU A 218 11.44 -19.85 7.26
C LEU A 218 10.99 -20.59 8.51
N ASN A 219 11.62 -20.35 9.66
CA ASN A 219 11.35 -21.13 10.87
C ASN A 219 10.79 -20.27 12.02
N GLU A 220 10.96 -18.95 12.01
CA GLU A 220 10.22 -18.09 12.93
C GLU A 220 8.73 -18.04 12.52
N PRO A 221 7.78 -18.33 13.42
CA PRO A 221 6.38 -18.52 13.05
C PRO A 221 5.69 -17.31 12.39
N ILE A 222 6.02 -16.09 12.81
CA ILE A 222 5.38 -14.84 12.39
C ILE A 222 5.87 -14.40 11.00
N TYR A 223 7.18 -14.47 10.77
CA TYR A 223 7.79 -14.25 9.46
C TYR A 223 7.44 -15.38 8.50
N ARG A 224 7.35 -16.63 8.97
CA ARG A 224 6.86 -17.73 8.15
C ARG A 224 5.44 -17.47 7.66
N GLU A 225 4.53 -17.05 8.55
CA GLU A 225 3.17 -16.67 8.17
C GLU A 225 3.15 -15.48 7.20
N LEU A 226 4.09 -14.52 7.34
CA LEU A 226 4.25 -13.44 6.36
C LEU A 226 4.62 -13.97 4.97
N VAL A 227 5.59 -14.88 4.90
CA VAL A 227 6.03 -15.50 3.64
C VAL A 227 4.88 -16.28 3.01
N ASP A 228 4.19 -17.13 3.78
CA ASP A 228 3.06 -17.93 3.28
C ASP A 228 1.93 -17.03 2.73
N LYS A 229 1.61 -15.92 3.40
CA LYS A 229 0.59 -14.95 2.92
C LYS A 229 1.01 -14.18 1.68
N LEU A 230 2.30 -13.95 1.49
CA LEU A 230 2.81 -13.27 0.31
C LEU A 230 2.84 -14.22 -0.90
N ILE A 231 3.17 -15.50 -0.69
CA ILE A 231 3.02 -16.54 -1.72
C ILE A 231 1.54 -16.67 -2.12
N GLU A 232 0.62 -16.78 -1.15
CA GLU A 232 -0.83 -16.82 -1.42
C GLU A 232 -1.29 -15.57 -2.20
N TYR A 233 -0.76 -14.40 -1.85
CA TYR A 233 -1.05 -13.16 -2.57
C TYR A 233 -0.52 -13.17 -4.00
N ASP A 234 0.69 -13.69 -4.26
CA ASP A 234 1.26 -13.75 -5.60
C ASP A 234 0.44 -14.67 -6.52
N GLU A 235 0.10 -15.87 -6.02
CA GLU A 235 -0.77 -16.82 -6.72
C GLU A 235 -2.13 -16.18 -7.05
N TRP A 236 -2.75 -15.52 -6.07
CA TRP A 236 -4.00 -14.80 -6.25
C TRP A 236 -3.85 -13.62 -7.22
N ALA A 237 -2.76 -12.87 -7.14
CA ALA A 237 -2.54 -11.68 -7.97
C ALA A 237 -2.42 -12.08 -9.44
N ASP A 238 -1.74 -13.19 -9.74
CA ASP A 238 -1.60 -13.71 -11.10
C ASP A 238 -2.93 -14.20 -11.68
N GLU A 239 -3.72 -14.97 -10.92
CA GLU A 239 -5.09 -15.34 -11.32
C GLU A 239 -5.98 -14.10 -11.49
N ARG A 240 -5.85 -13.12 -10.58
CA ARG A 240 -6.69 -11.93 -10.60
C ARG A 240 -6.35 -11.01 -11.77
N LYS A 241 -5.09 -10.92 -12.21
CA LYS A 241 -4.71 -10.14 -13.40
C LYS A 241 -5.47 -10.62 -14.63
N GLU A 242 -5.53 -11.94 -14.84
CA GLU A 242 -6.23 -12.54 -15.98
C GLU A 242 -7.74 -12.28 -15.89
N THR A 243 -8.35 -12.56 -14.73
CA THR A 243 -9.80 -12.38 -14.55
C THR A 243 -10.23 -10.92 -14.54
N LEU A 244 -9.38 -9.99 -14.08
CA LEU A 244 -9.66 -8.56 -14.07
C LEU A 244 -9.68 -7.97 -15.48
N GLN A 245 -8.79 -8.43 -16.37
CA GLN A 245 -8.85 -8.02 -17.77
C GLN A 245 -10.15 -8.47 -18.43
N ASN A 246 -10.58 -9.70 -18.16
CA ASN A 246 -11.88 -10.21 -18.62
C ASN A 246 -13.06 -9.40 -18.04
N ASP A 247 -12.99 -8.99 -16.77
CA ASP A 247 -14.00 -8.12 -16.14
C ASP A 247 -14.07 -6.75 -16.85
N ILE A 248 -12.91 -6.14 -17.15
CA ILE A 248 -12.83 -4.89 -17.92
C ILE A 248 -13.44 -5.08 -19.30
N ASP A 249 -13.01 -6.09 -20.05
CA ASP A 249 -13.48 -6.34 -21.42
C ASP A 249 -14.97 -6.61 -21.46
N LYS A 250 -15.50 -7.35 -20.46
CA LYS A 250 -16.93 -7.58 -20.30
C LYS A 250 -17.68 -6.29 -20.02
N SER A 251 -17.19 -5.43 -19.13
CA SER A 251 -17.83 -4.14 -18.85
C SER A 251 -17.79 -3.20 -20.04
N ILE A 252 -16.68 -3.18 -20.81
CA ILE A 252 -16.57 -2.43 -22.06
C ILE A 252 -17.57 -2.98 -23.09
N LYS A 253 -17.65 -4.30 -23.24
CA LYS A 253 -18.59 -4.95 -24.17
C LYS A 253 -20.05 -4.65 -23.80
N VAL A 254 -20.41 -4.71 -22.51
CA VAL A 254 -21.76 -4.35 -22.07
C VAL A 254 -22.03 -2.86 -22.31
N LEU A 255 -21.02 -2.01 -22.14
CA LEU A 255 -21.11 -0.58 -22.39
C LEU A 255 -21.34 -0.29 -23.88
N THR A 256 -20.61 -0.95 -24.78
CA THR A 256 -20.72 -0.75 -26.23
C THR A 256 -21.98 -1.42 -26.81
N GLU A 257 -22.29 -2.65 -26.43
CA GLU A 257 -23.47 -3.37 -26.93
C GLU A 257 -24.80 -2.86 -26.33
N GLY A 258 -24.79 -2.46 -25.05
CA GLY A 258 -25.97 -1.97 -24.34
C GLY A 258 -26.47 -0.62 -24.84
N LEU A 259 -25.68 0.09 -25.64
CA LEU A 259 -26.09 1.30 -26.35
C LEU A 259 -26.82 0.99 -27.66
N HIS A 260 -26.62 -0.19 -28.24
CA HIS A 260 -27.13 -0.56 -29.56
C HIS A 260 -28.38 -1.45 -29.54
N LYS A 261 -28.63 -2.18 -28.45
CA LYS A 261 -29.85 -2.96 -28.34
C LYS A 261 -30.96 -2.10 -27.77
N ASP A 262 -32.04 -1.96 -28.53
CA ASP A 262 -33.37 -1.70 -27.97
C ASP A 262 -33.72 -2.90 -27.09
N GLU A 263 -33.15 -2.94 -25.89
CA GLU A 263 -33.56 -3.91 -24.88
C GLU A 263 -35.08 -3.73 -24.76
N PRO A 264 -35.87 -4.78 -25.07
CA PRO A 264 -37.31 -4.71 -24.94
C PRO A 264 -37.57 -4.27 -23.51
N ALA A 265 -38.31 -3.18 -23.33
CA ALA A 265 -38.58 -2.54 -22.05
C ALA A 265 -38.54 -3.60 -20.95
N VAL A 266 -37.42 -3.66 -20.23
CA VAL A 266 -37.21 -4.72 -19.25
C VAL A 266 -38.37 -4.56 -18.30
N ASP A 267 -39.21 -5.61 -18.19
CA ASP A 267 -40.19 -5.80 -17.11
C ASP A 267 -39.38 -5.90 -15.82
N THR A 268 -38.76 -4.77 -15.46
CA THR A 268 -38.08 -4.52 -14.21
C THR A 268 -39.23 -4.58 -13.23
N LYS A 269 -39.35 -5.71 -12.55
CA LYS A 269 -40.17 -5.79 -11.35
C LYS A 269 -39.89 -4.53 -10.55
N GLU A 270 -40.93 -3.81 -10.19
CA GLU A 270 -40.90 -2.47 -9.57
C GLU A 270 -39.87 -2.36 -8.43
N GLU A 271 -39.55 -3.49 -7.79
CA GLU A 271 -38.48 -3.70 -6.82
C GLU A 271 -37.05 -3.35 -7.30
N ASP A 272 -36.65 -3.70 -8.51
CA ASP A 272 -35.31 -3.42 -9.05
C ASP A 272 -35.16 -1.97 -9.49
N SER A 273 -36.22 -1.39 -10.07
CA SER A 273 -36.30 0.04 -10.37
C SER A 273 -36.31 0.88 -9.09
N SER A 274 -36.99 0.43 -8.03
CA SER A 274 -36.92 1.04 -6.69
C SER A 274 -35.53 0.94 -6.06
N LYS A 275 -34.84 -0.20 -6.20
CA LYS A 275 -33.45 -0.36 -5.69
C LYS A 275 -32.48 0.53 -6.45
N ILE A 276 -32.58 0.60 -7.78
CA ILE A 276 -31.76 1.48 -8.63
C ILE A 276 -32.07 2.95 -8.32
N ALA A 277 -33.34 3.33 -8.19
CA ALA A 277 -33.75 4.69 -7.82
C ALA A 277 -33.25 5.09 -6.42
N LYS A 278 -33.35 4.20 -5.42
CA LYS A 278 -32.79 4.42 -4.07
C LYS A 278 -31.27 4.49 -4.09
N GLN A 279 -30.60 3.71 -4.94
CA GLN A 279 -29.14 3.74 -5.09
C GLN A 279 -28.69 5.03 -5.78
N ILE A 280 -29.45 5.53 -6.75
CA ILE A 280 -29.28 6.85 -7.37
C ILE A 280 -29.53 7.97 -6.34
N GLU A 281 -30.63 7.95 -5.59
CA GLU A 281 -30.91 8.91 -4.51
C GLU A 281 -29.82 8.91 -3.43
N SER A 282 -29.31 7.74 -3.03
CA SER A 282 -28.23 7.65 -2.04
C SER A 282 -26.87 8.14 -2.57
N SER A 283 -26.67 8.07 -3.90
CA SER A 283 -25.45 8.53 -4.57
C SER A 283 -25.48 10.04 -4.86
N PHE A 284 -26.68 10.62 -4.94
CA PHE A 284 -26.92 12.04 -5.16
C PHE A 284 -27.70 12.60 -3.96
N ARG A 285 -27.00 12.91 -2.85
CA ARG A 285 -27.61 13.56 -1.68
C ARG A 285 -28.19 14.93 -2.05
N ILE A 286 -29.44 14.97 -2.49
CA ILE A 286 -30.31 16.14 -2.41
C ILE A 286 -30.83 16.16 -0.98
N THR A 287 -30.63 17.26 -0.27
CA THR A 287 -31.09 17.39 1.12
C THR A 287 -32.63 17.39 1.17
N GLU A 288 -33.25 16.85 2.23
CA GLU A 288 -34.72 16.90 2.39
C GLU A 288 -35.27 18.34 2.27
N ASP A 289 -34.47 19.32 2.69
CA ASP A 289 -34.79 20.75 2.58
C ASP A 289 -34.84 21.26 1.12
N GLU A 290 -33.98 20.74 0.23
CA GLU A 290 -34.00 21.06 -1.20
C GLU A 290 -35.22 20.44 -1.89
N LEU A 291 -35.60 19.22 -1.50
CA LEU A 291 -36.81 18.55 -2.00
C LEU A 291 -38.09 19.28 -1.54
N ALA A 292 -38.11 19.76 -0.30
CA ALA A 292 -39.22 20.56 0.23
C ALA A 292 -39.34 21.94 -0.45
N ARG A 293 -38.22 22.58 -0.78
CA ARG A 293 -38.21 23.85 -1.55
C ARG A 293 -38.74 23.67 -2.97
N LEU A 294 -38.36 22.60 -3.66
CA LEU A 294 -38.86 22.28 -5.00
C LEU A 294 -40.37 22.00 -5.00
N LYS A 295 -40.86 21.21 -4.03
CA LYS A 295 -42.30 20.95 -3.88
C LYS A 295 -43.11 22.23 -3.61
N LYS A 296 -42.56 23.16 -2.83
CA LYS A 296 -43.19 24.46 -2.52
C LYS A 296 -43.20 25.41 -3.73
N GLN A 297 -42.18 25.37 -4.59
CA GLN A 297 -42.14 26.17 -5.82
C GLN A 297 -43.11 25.64 -6.90
N MET A 298 -43.33 24.33 -6.94
CA MET A 298 -44.27 23.70 -7.89
C MET A 298 -45.76 23.93 -7.54
N GLN A 299 -46.10 24.19 -6.27
CA GLN A 299 -47.48 24.52 -5.87
C GLN A 299 -47.97 25.92 -6.29
N ILE A 300 -47.08 26.80 -6.78
CA ILE A 300 -47.43 28.18 -7.15
C ILE A 300 -48.03 28.28 -8.57
N PHE A 301 -47.86 27.25 -9.42
CA PHE A 301 -48.33 27.28 -10.80
C PHE A 301 -49.31 26.14 -11.12
N THR A 302 -50.51 26.17 -10.52
CA THR A 302 -51.63 25.41 -11.07
C THR A 302 -52.26 26.18 -12.23
N LYS A 303 -52.56 25.46 -13.31
CA LYS A 303 -53.21 25.99 -14.52
C LYS A 303 -54.48 26.80 -14.21
N GLU A 304 -55.23 26.38 -13.18
CA GLU A 304 -56.44 27.05 -12.70
C GLU A 304 -56.19 28.44 -12.11
N ASN A 305 -55.07 28.66 -11.43
CA ASN A 305 -54.73 29.98 -10.86
C ASN A 305 -54.40 30.98 -11.98
N LEU A 306 -53.67 30.53 -13.01
CA LEU A 306 -53.28 31.38 -14.14
C LEU A 306 -54.47 31.72 -15.05
N GLU A 307 -55.37 30.77 -15.29
CA GLU A 307 -56.62 31.00 -16.03
C GLU A 307 -57.56 31.96 -15.27
N THR A 308 -57.63 31.85 -13.95
CA THR A 308 -58.46 32.72 -13.11
C THR A 308 -57.93 34.16 -13.07
N GLU A 309 -56.60 34.34 -12.97
CA GLU A 309 -55.97 35.65 -12.96
C GLU A 309 -56.05 36.33 -14.34
N MET A 310 -55.86 35.58 -15.43
CA MET A 310 -56.02 36.10 -16.78
C MET A 310 -57.46 36.47 -17.11
N LYS A 311 -58.44 35.67 -16.65
CA LYS A 311 -59.86 35.96 -16.79
C LYS A 311 -60.24 37.22 -16.02
N ASN A 312 -59.75 37.38 -14.79
CA ASN A 312 -59.97 38.59 -14.00
C ASN A 312 -59.33 39.84 -14.60
N ILE A 313 -58.19 39.72 -15.28
CA ILE A 313 -57.55 40.82 -16.00
C ILE A 313 -58.34 41.17 -17.27
N PHE A 314 -58.78 40.16 -18.03
CA PHE A 314 -59.59 40.37 -19.24
C PHE A 314 -60.96 40.98 -18.94
N ASP A 315 -61.64 40.51 -17.89
CA ASP A 315 -62.96 41.00 -17.48
C ASP A 315 -62.87 42.43 -16.89
N LYS A 316 -61.73 42.80 -16.30
CA LYS A 316 -61.46 44.19 -15.85
C LYS A 316 -61.12 45.15 -16.99
N PHE A 317 -60.55 44.68 -18.10
CA PHE A 317 -60.10 45.54 -19.20
C PHE A 317 -61.18 45.85 -20.25
N PHE A 318 -62.25 45.05 -20.36
CA PHE A 318 -63.23 45.18 -21.43
C PHE A 318 -64.68 45.14 -20.92
N ILE A 319 -65.11 46.24 -20.30
CA ILE A 319 -66.51 46.42 -19.84
C ILE A 319 -67.42 47.06 -20.91
N VAL A 320 -66.91 47.57 -22.04
CA VAL A 320 -67.76 48.27 -23.03
C VAL A 320 -67.57 47.74 -24.45
N SER A 321 -68.27 46.66 -24.78
CA SER A 321 -69.30 46.64 -25.84
C SER A 321 -69.78 45.20 -26.08
N LYS A 322 -71.10 44.98 -25.98
CA LYS A 322 -71.76 43.70 -26.33
C LYS A 322 -72.11 43.69 -27.82
N ASP A 323 -71.14 43.93 -28.70
CA ASP A 323 -71.40 43.88 -30.14
C ASP A 323 -71.05 42.51 -30.74
N ALA A 324 -71.91 42.01 -31.64
CA ALA A 324 -71.80 40.67 -32.22
C ALA A 324 -70.54 40.53 -33.10
N GLU A 325 -70.06 41.63 -33.69
CA GLU A 325 -68.79 41.67 -34.42
C GLU A 325 -67.57 41.52 -33.51
N TYR A 326 -67.65 41.97 -32.25
CA TYR A 326 -66.58 41.80 -31.28
C TYR A 326 -66.46 40.35 -30.81
N GLN A 327 -67.57 39.63 -30.63
CA GLN A 327 -67.52 38.19 -30.34
C GLN A 327 -66.93 37.40 -31.52
N LYS A 328 -67.16 37.83 -32.76
CA LYS A 328 -66.52 37.27 -33.95
C LYS A 328 -65.02 37.52 -33.97
N TYR A 329 -64.58 38.73 -33.61
CA TYR A 329 -63.15 39.09 -33.51
C TYR A 329 -62.45 38.37 -32.34
N LYS A 330 -63.11 38.27 -31.18
CA LYS A 330 -62.66 37.51 -30.01
C LYS A 330 -62.50 36.03 -30.36
N THR A 331 -63.46 35.44 -31.06
CA THR A 331 -63.38 34.03 -31.48
C THR A 331 -62.26 33.82 -32.50
N ILE A 332 -62.04 34.73 -33.46
CA ILE A 332 -60.94 34.64 -34.43
C ILE A 332 -59.56 34.80 -33.75
N LEU A 333 -59.43 35.72 -32.80
CA LEU A 333 -58.20 35.90 -32.03
C LEU A 333 -57.94 34.71 -31.10
N PHE A 334 -58.97 34.18 -30.43
CA PHE A 334 -58.85 33.04 -29.51
C PHE A 334 -58.61 31.71 -30.24
N ASP A 335 -59.20 31.52 -31.42
CA ASP A 335 -58.93 30.36 -32.30
C ASP A 335 -57.52 30.45 -32.89
N ASN A 336 -57.05 31.63 -33.28
CA ASN A 336 -55.68 31.79 -33.77
C ASN A 336 -54.65 31.67 -32.64
N PHE A 337 -54.98 32.08 -31.41
CA PHE A 337 -54.13 31.85 -30.23
C PHE A 337 -54.12 30.37 -29.83
N SER A 338 -55.27 29.71 -29.75
CA SER A 338 -55.39 28.29 -29.38
C SER A 338 -54.81 27.34 -30.43
N LYS A 339 -54.93 27.65 -31.73
CA LYS A 339 -54.28 26.88 -32.81
C LYS A 339 -52.77 27.04 -32.84
N LYS A 340 -52.23 28.17 -32.35
CA LYS A 340 -50.77 28.37 -32.19
C LYS A 340 -50.23 27.75 -30.91
N PHE A 341 -51.06 27.63 -29.86
CA PHE A 341 -50.69 27.01 -28.58
C PHE A 341 -50.82 25.47 -28.59
N ASN A 342 -51.73 24.91 -29.39
CA ASN A 342 -51.83 23.45 -29.63
C ASN A 342 -50.77 22.90 -30.60
N ARG A 343 -49.71 23.67 -30.90
CA ARG A 343 -48.48 23.18 -31.52
C ARG A 343 -47.31 23.05 -30.54
N ILE A 344 -47.61 23.04 -29.25
CA ILE A 344 -46.71 22.52 -28.21
C ILE A 344 -47.13 21.07 -27.95
N THR A 345 -46.84 20.19 -28.90
CA THR A 345 -46.86 18.74 -28.67
C THR A 345 -45.41 18.26 -28.60
N GLN A 346 -44.64 18.83 -27.66
CA GLN A 346 -43.26 18.41 -27.36
C GLN A 346 -43.17 17.03 -26.68
N GLU A 347 -44.27 16.28 -26.61
CA GLU A 347 -44.30 14.91 -26.08
C GLU A 347 -44.27 13.83 -27.18
N ARG A 348 -44.43 14.21 -28.46
CA ARG A 348 -44.41 13.27 -29.60
C ARG A 348 -43.10 13.29 -30.40
N GLU A 349 -42.38 14.41 -30.41
CA GLU A 349 -41.13 14.61 -31.15
C GLU A 349 -39.88 14.14 -30.36
N PHE A 350 -39.92 14.14 -29.02
CA PHE A 350 -38.84 13.54 -28.22
C PHE A 350 -38.85 12.00 -28.22
N LYS A 351 -40.01 11.40 -28.56
CA LYS A 351 -40.20 9.93 -28.64
C LYS A 351 -39.78 9.33 -29.98
N GLN A 352 -39.51 10.14 -31.01
CA GLN A 352 -39.04 9.67 -32.33
C GLN A 352 -37.53 9.83 -32.54
N GLU A 353 -36.80 10.47 -31.61
CA GLU A 353 -35.35 10.67 -31.67
C GLU A 353 -34.51 9.58 -30.98
N PHE A 354 -35.14 8.56 -30.38
CA PHE A 354 -34.46 7.35 -29.90
C PHE A 354 -35.10 6.10 -30.53
N ASP A 355 -34.80 5.86 -31.80
CA ASP A 355 -34.77 4.50 -32.35
C ASP A 355 -33.63 4.37 -33.38
N PHE A 356 -32.69 3.46 -33.07
CA PHE A 356 -31.43 3.26 -33.78
C PHE A 356 -31.64 2.37 -35.01
N SER A 357 -32.08 2.97 -36.11
CA SER A 357 -31.78 2.53 -37.49
C SER A 357 -32.29 1.15 -38.01
N ILE A 358 -32.62 1.19 -39.31
CA ILE A 358 -32.65 0.08 -40.29
C ILE A 358 -33.99 -0.69 -40.43
N SER A 359 -34.83 -0.20 -41.33
CA SER A 359 -35.13 -1.03 -42.51
C SER A 359 -35.40 -0.17 -43.75
N ASN A 360 -34.59 -0.40 -44.77
CA ASN A 360 -34.70 0.16 -46.12
C ASN A 360 -36.08 -0.17 -46.70
N LYS A 361 -36.95 0.84 -46.91
CA LYS A 361 -37.91 0.96 -48.02
C LYS A 361 -38.95 2.06 -47.75
N SER A 362 -38.68 3.27 -48.20
CA SER A 362 -39.59 4.07 -49.04
C SER A 362 -38.93 5.41 -49.36
N SER A 363 -38.97 5.77 -50.64
CA SER A 363 -38.20 6.78 -51.34
C SER A 363 -38.57 8.25 -51.12
N ASP A 364 -39.25 8.60 -50.02
CA ASP A 364 -39.95 9.90 -49.97
C ASP A 364 -39.35 10.86 -48.93
N LEU A 365 -38.02 10.99 -48.91
CA LEU A 365 -37.28 11.99 -48.11
C LEU A 365 -36.13 12.62 -48.91
N VAL A 366 -36.48 13.38 -49.94
CA VAL A 366 -35.58 14.36 -50.57
C VAL A 366 -35.97 15.81 -50.22
N ASP A 367 -37.12 16.09 -49.61
CA ASP A 367 -37.67 17.46 -49.59
C ASP A 367 -37.78 18.16 -48.21
N PHE A 368 -36.82 17.97 -47.29
CA PHE A 368 -36.71 18.87 -46.12
C PHE A 368 -35.27 19.30 -45.76
N PHE A 369 -34.41 19.41 -46.76
CA PHE A 369 -33.21 20.26 -46.73
C PHE A 369 -33.38 21.58 -47.51
N TYR A 370 -34.62 22.03 -47.70
CA TYR A 370 -34.94 23.37 -48.20
C TYR A 370 -35.23 24.36 -47.07
N LEU A 371 -34.25 24.54 -46.18
CA LEU A 371 -34.09 25.75 -45.37
C LEU A 371 -32.62 25.93 -44.93
N HIS A 372 -31.69 25.50 -45.78
CA HIS A 372 -30.26 25.76 -45.59
C HIS A 372 -29.56 26.45 -46.78
N GLU A 373 -30.30 27.15 -47.65
CA GLU A 373 -29.71 27.97 -48.73
C GLU A 373 -30.22 29.42 -48.80
N ALA A 374 -30.96 29.91 -47.80
CA ALA A 374 -31.42 31.31 -47.75
C ALA A 374 -30.74 32.19 -46.68
N TYR A 375 -29.70 31.68 -46.00
CA TYR A 375 -28.97 32.45 -44.98
C TYR A 375 -27.45 32.51 -45.18
N ASN A 376 -26.95 32.14 -46.37
CA ASN A 376 -25.57 32.43 -46.79
C ASN A 376 -25.47 33.78 -47.52
N GLY A 377 -26.09 34.80 -46.93
CA GLY A 377 -25.59 36.16 -47.07
C GLY A 377 -24.50 36.41 -46.03
N GLU A 378 -23.47 35.57 -45.98
CA GLU A 378 -22.20 35.98 -45.35
C GLU A 378 -21.73 37.19 -46.15
N THR A 379 -21.99 38.39 -45.61
CA THR A 379 -21.31 39.57 -46.12
C THR A 379 -19.82 39.33 -45.99
N GLU A 380 -19.03 39.69 -46.99
CA GLU A 380 -17.57 39.59 -46.99
C GLU A 380 -16.95 40.14 -45.68
N ASN A 381 -17.63 41.10 -45.03
CA ASN A 381 -17.29 41.65 -43.73
C ASN A 381 -17.41 40.68 -42.53
N SER A 382 -18.36 39.74 -42.49
CA SER A 382 -18.48 38.77 -41.38
C SER A 382 -17.34 37.75 -41.43
N LYS A 383 -17.03 37.25 -42.63
CA LYS A 383 -15.89 36.38 -42.87
C LYS A 383 -14.57 37.08 -42.56
N ASN A 384 -14.43 38.35 -42.94
CA ASN A 384 -13.26 39.17 -42.60
C ASN A 384 -13.14 39.43 -41.08
N ILE A 385 -14.25 39.65 -40.36
CA ILE A 385 -14.23 39.81 -38.90
C ILE A 385 -13.83 38.51 -38.20
N GLU A 386 -14.34 37.37 -38.67
CA GLU A 386 -14.01 36.06 -38.09
C GLU A 386 -12.55 35.67 -38.37
N GLU A 387 -12.06 35.90 -39.59
CA GLU A 387 -10.63 35.73 -39.91
C GLU A 387 -9.73 36.65 -39.06
N LEU A 388 -10.13 37.90 -38.83
CA LEU A 388 -9.39 38.82 -37.96
C LEU A 388 -9.44 38.42 -36.49
N ARG A 389 -10.57 37.86 -36.00
CA ARG A 389 -10.68 37.32 -34.63
C ARG A 389 -9.79 36.09 -34.44
N ASN A 390 -9.78 35.18 -35.42
CA ASN A 390 -8.92 34.01 -35.39
C ASN A 390 -7.44 34.39 -35.44
N LYS A 391 -7.07 35.38 -36.27
CA LYS A 391 -5.71 35.98 -36.25
C LYS A 391 -5.39 36.63 -34.91
N ASN A 392 -6.33 37.33 -34.29
CA ASN A 392 -6.10 37.96 -32.97
C ASN A 392 -5.92 36.95 -31.85
N ASN A 393 -6.67 35.85 -31.87
CA ASN A 393 -6.53 34.78 -30.88
C ASN A 393 -5.19 34.06 -31.05
N ALA A 394 -4.78 33.76 -32.28
CA ALA A 394 -3.47 33.16 -32.53
C ALA A 394 -2.30 34.07 -32.08
N LEU A 395 -2.40 35.39 -32.30
CA LEU A 395 -1.40 36.35 -31.83
C LEU A 395 -1.41 36.50 -30.30
N LYS A 396 -2.57 36.36 -29.65
CA LYS A 396 -2.69 36.35 -28.19
C LYS A 396 -2.08 35.09 -27.59
N ASP A 397 -2.32 33.93 -28.19
CA ASP A 397 -1.69 32.68 -27.75
C ASP A 397 -0.16 32.75 -27.89
N GLU A 398 0.36 33.41 -28.94
CA GLU A 398 1.79 33.66 -29.11
C GLU A 398 2.34 34.67 -28.08
N LEU A 399 1.57 35.71 -27.77
CA LEU A 399 1.90 36.69 -26.72
C LEU A 399 1.89 36.04 -25.32
N ASP A 400 0.92 35.18 -25.04
CA ASP A 400 0.79 34.44 -23.78
C ASP A 400 1.96 33.47 -23.62
N LYS A 401 2.39 32.78 -24.69
CA LYS A 401 3.62 31.95 -24.67
C LYS A 401 4.88 32.76 -24.36
N LEU A 402 4.97 34.00 -24.83
CA LEU A 402 6.11 34.89 -24.60
C LEU A 402 6.06 35.61 -23.24
N THR A 403 4.90 35.68 -22.60
CA THR A 403 4.69 36.38 -21.31
C THR A 403 4.45 35.42 -20.14
N ASP A 404 4.21 34.13 -20.40
CA ASP A 404 4.12 33.08 -19.40
C ASP A 404 5.45 32.97 -18.63
N GLU A 405 5.39 33.29 -17.34
CA GLU A 405 6.53 33.26 -16.41
C GLU A 405 7.22 31.89 -16.40
N LYS A 406 6.48 30.81 -16.69
CA LYS A 406 7.02 29.45 -16.75
C LYS A 406 7.87 29.21 -18.00
N ASN A 407 7.40 29.60 -19.19
CA ASN A 407 8.17 29.48 -20.44
C ASN A 407 9.40 30.40 -20.47
N ILE A 408 9.31 31.57 -19.83
CA ILE A 408 10.47 32.46 -19.62
C ILE A 408 11.49 31.76 -18.71
N GLY A 409 11.02 31.10 -17.64
CA GLY A 409 11.84 30.27 -16.75
C GLY A 409 12.54 29.13 -17.49
N ASP A 410 11.80 28.34 -18.26
CA ASP A 410 12.29 27.15 -18.95
C ASP A 410 13.32 27.48 -20.05
N ASN A 411 13.09 28.54 -20.85
CA ASN A 411 14.04 29.00 -21.85
C ASN A 411 15.32 29.60 -21.22
N ILE A 412 15.19 30.25 -20.06
CA ILE A 412 16.34 30.73 -19.28
C ILE A 412 17.09 29.54 -18.67
N GLU A 413 16.41 28.49 -18.23
CA GLU A 413 17.02 27.27 -17.67
C GLU A 413 17.82 26.48 -18.71
N GLU A 414 17.28 26.32 -19.92
CA GLU A 414 17.90 25.54 -21.00
C GLU A 414 19.16 26.24 -21.55
N MET A 415 19.14 27.57 -21.72
CA MET A 415 20.35 28.36 -22.05
C MET A 415 21.37 28.39 -20.91
N ASN A 416 20.91 28.35 -19.67
CA ASN A 416 21.78 28.47 -18.51
C ASN A 416 22.53 27.18 -18.19
N HIS A 417 22.00 25.99 -18.52
CA HIS A 417 22.61 24.74 -18.08
C HIS A 417 24.05 24.57 -18.60
N LYS A 418 24.32 24.89 -19.88
CA LYS A 418 25.66 24.79 -20.46
C LYS A 418 26.64 25.82 -19.85
N THR A 419 26.20 27.06 -19.68
CA THR A 419 27.05 28.14 -19.18
C THR A 419 27.26 28.08 -17.67
N LEU A 420 26.28 27.58 -16.91
CA LEU A 420 26.42 27.24 -15.49
C LEU A 420 27.43 26.11 -15.30
N MET A 421 27.41 25.10 -16.17
CA MET A 421 28.40 24.02 -16.10
C MET A 421 29.82 24.54 -16.40
N ASP A 422 29.99 25.46 -17.36
CA ASP A 422 31.28 26.12 -17.61
C ASP A 422 31.75 26.97 -16.41
N LEU A 423 30.84 27.67 -15.73
CA LEU A 423 31.14 28.42 -14.50
C LEU A 423 31.47 27.50 -13.33
N VAL A 424 30.76 26.38 -13.18
CA VAL A 424 31.05 25.34 -12.17
C VAL A 424 32.42 24.73 -12.40
N ASP A 425 32.82 24.48 -13.64
CA ASP A 425 34.14 23.96 -13.96
C ASP A 425 35.26 24.98 -13.73
N ILE A 426 35.01 26.28 -13.94
CA ILE A 426 35.93 27.35 -13.53
C ILE A 426 36.05 27.41 -12.01
N ILE A 427 34.94 27.31 -11.28
CA ILE A 427 34.93 27.29 -9.80
C ILE A 427 35.69 26.05 -9.28
N LYS A 428 35.51 24.88 -9.89
CA LYS A 428 36.27 23.67 -9.56
C LYS A 428 37.77 23.84 -9.83
N LYS A 429 38.16 24.48 -10.94
CA LYS A 429 39.56 24.82 -11.25
C LYS A 429 40.15 25.84 -10.28
N ILE A 430 39.34 26.76 -9.76
CA ILE A 430 39.76 27.68 -8.69
C ILE A 430 39.97 26.89 -7.40
N GLN A 431 39.01 26.05 -7.01
CA GLN A 431 39.07 25.22 -5.81
C GLN A 431 40.24 24.23 -5.80
N SER A 432 40.57 23.62 -6.95
CA SER A 432 41.69 22.68 -7.08
C SER A 432 43.07 23.36 -7.01
N ASN A 433 43.13 24.68 -7.18
CA ASN A 433 44.38 25.46 -7.13
C ASN A 433 44.57 26.21 -5.79
N VAL A 434 43.66 26.04 -4.82
CA VAL A 434 43.83 26.53 -3.45
C VAL A 434 44.53 25.44 -2.62
N PRO A 435 45.68 25.71 -1.98
CA PRO A 435 46.34 24.72 -1.12
C PRO A 435 45.45 24.31 0.06
N SER A 436 45.52 23.01 0.39
CA SER A 436 44.82 22.27 1.47
C SER A 436 44.30 23.08 2.68
N PRO A 437 43.06 22.80 3.16
CA PRO A 437 42.41 23.55 4.25
C PRO A 437 42.76 23.00 5.64
N GLU A 438 43.90 23.39 6.20
CA GLU A 438 44.19 23.18 7.64
C GLU A 438 44.29 24.48 8.46
N SER A 439 43.83 25.62 7.93
CA SER A 439 43.85 26.88 8.69
C SER A 439 42.62 27.79 8.52
N PHE A 440 41.47 27.26 8.07
CA PHE A 440 40.24 28.07 8.01
C PHE A 440 39.37 27.89 9.26
N THR A 441 39.21 28.99 10.01
CA THR A 441 38.32 29.09 11.18
C THR A 441 36.85 28.89 10.79
N LEU A 442 36.05 28.42 11.75
CA LEU A 442 34.62 28.09 11.68
C LEU A 442 33.75 29.18 10.99
N ASP A 443 34.22 30.42 10.96
CA ASP A 443 33.55 31.59 10.38
C ASP A 443 33.49 31.57 8.82
N ALA A 444 34.42 30.87 8.16
CA ALA A 444 34.47 30.82 6.69
C ALA A 444 33.36 29.90 6.09
N LYS A 445 33.05 28.77 6.74
CA LYS A 445 31.96 27.86 6.30
C LYS A 445 30.58 28.52 6.44
N THR A 446 30.37 29.27 7.51
CA THR A 446 29.15 30.06 7.73
C THR A 446 29.01 31.14 6.65
N LYS A 447 30.10 31.84 6.31
CA LYS A 447 30.10 32.88 5.27
C LYS A 447 29.89 32.33 3.85
N ILE A 448 30.37 31.13 3.54
CA ILE A 448 30.09 30.47 2.24
C ILE A 448 28.63 30.06 2.12
N SER A 449 28.03 29.60 3.22
CA SER A 449 26.61 29.23 3.30
C SER A 449 25.71 30.48 3.19
N GLU A 450 26.12 31.59 3.81
CA GLU A 450 25.48 32.89 3.69
C GLU A 450 25.60 33.46 2.26
N LEU A 451 26.75 33.26 1.60
CA LEU A 451 26.94 33.68 0.21
C LEU A 451 26.03 32.89 -0.75
N LYS A 452 25.89 31.57 -0.54
CA LYS A 452 24.94 30.74 -1.28
C LYS A 452 23.50 31.22 -1.07
N ARG A 453 23.11 31.52 0.17
CA ARG A 453 21.78 32.05 0.51
C ARG A 453 21.52 33.42 -0.14
N GLN A 454 22.51 34.30 -0.19
CA GLN A 454 22.40 35.61 -0.82
C GLN A 454 22.36 35.54 -2.36
N LEU A 455 23.05 34.56 -2.96
CA LEU A 455 22.96 34.25 -4.39
C LEU A 455 21.58 33.72 -4.77
N THR A 456 20.95 32.91 -3.92
CA THR A 456 19.58 32.41 -4.14
C THR A 456 18.51 33.50 -3.93
N MET A 457 18.76 34.50 -3.07
CA MET A 457 17.76 35.53 -2.72
C MET A 457 17.75 36.77 -3.63
N ASN A 458 18.76 37.03 -4.47
CA ASN A 458 18.91 38.34 -5.15
C ASN A 458 18.92 38.29 -6.69
N ILE A 459 18.09 37.46 -7.32
CA ILE A 459 17.86 37.54 -8.78
C ILE A 459 17.05 38.80 -9.17
N LYS A 460 16.42 39.50 -8.22
CA LYS A 460 15.83 40.84 -8.42
C LYS A 460 16.66 41.91 -7.72
N GLY A 461 17.63 42.52 -8.42
CA GLY A 461 18.03 43.90 -8.11
C GLY A 461 19.50 44.21 -7.80
N ILE A 462 20.48 43.38 -8.15
CA ILE A 462 21.90 43.75 -8.00
C ILE A 462 22.55 43.94 -9.38
N THR A 463 22.95 45.16 -9.70
CA THR A 463 23.80 45.44 -10.87
C THR A 463 25.18 44.79 -10.68
N SER A 464 25.74 44.22 -11.74
CA SER A 464 27.06 43.53 -11.75
C SER A 464 28.17 44.34 -11.08
N GLU A 465 28.09 45.66 -11.16
CA GLU A 465 29.00 46.62 -10.55
C GLU A 465 28.99 46.58 -9.00
N LYS A 466 27.83 46.38 -8.37
CA LYS A 466 27.71 46.34 -6.90
C LYS A 466 28.23 45.01 -6.34
N PHE A 467 28.02 43.92 -7.08
CA PHE A 467 28.55 42.59 -6.75
C PHE A 467 30.07 42.52 -6.95
N ALA A 468 30.58 43.02 -8.07
CA ALA A 468 32.01 43.12 -8.35
C ALA A 468 32.75 43.97 -7.30
N ASN A 469 32.17 45.10 -6.90
CA ASN A 469 32.74 45.96 -5.84
C ASN A 469 32.69 45.31 -4.45
N THR A 470 31.72 44.44 -4.18
CA THR A 470 31.61 43.72 -2.89
C THR A 470 32.62 42.59 -2.79
N ILE A 471 32.90 41.89 -3.89
CA ILE A 471 33.96 40.86 -3.95
C ILE A 471 35.34 41.51 -3.92
N ALA A 472 35.56 42.58 -4.69
CA ALA A 472 36.84 43.30 -4.73
C ALA A 472 37.23 43.91 -3.38
N LYS A 473 36.27 44.31 -2.54
CA LYS A 473 36.52 44.80 -1.17
C LYS A 473 36.81 43.71 -0.13
N LYS A 474 36.49 42.44 -0.42
CA LYS A 474 36.57 41.33 0.56
C LYS A 474 37.70 40.34 0.30
N ILE A 475 38.44 40.47 -0.81
CA ILE A 475 39.65 39.68 -1.08
C ILE A 475 40.85 40.51 -0.63
N PRO A 476 41.56 40.13 0.46
CA PRO A 476 42.79 40.82 0.84
C PRO A 476 43.82 40.67 -0.28
N LEU A 477 44.49 41.76 -0.62
CA LEU A 477 45.60 41.84 -1.57
C LEU A 477 46.67 40.79 -1.23
N MET A 478 46.57 39.59 -1.81
CA MET A 478 47.67 38.64 -1.86
C MET A 478 48.66 39.16 -2.89
N GLY A 479 49.72 39.80 -2.41
CA GLY A 479 50.85 40.20 -3.23
C GLY A 479 51.54 39.00 -3.86
N GLY A 480 51.96 39.17 -5.12
CA GLY A 480 53.20 38.55 -5.60
C GLY A 480 53.15 37.44 -6.64
N LYS A 481 52.00 37.02 -7.18
CA LYS A 481 51.97 36.12 -8.36
C LYS A 481 50.90 36.52 -9.38
N PRO A 482 51.20 36.59 -10.69
CA PRO A 482 50.31 37.11 -11.74
C PRO A 482 49.15 36.17 -12.14
N GLY A 483 48.93 35.06 -11.44
CA GLY A 483 47.88 34.08 -11.74
C GLY A 483 46.42 34.48 -11.44
N PRO A 484 46.10 35.15 -10.31
CA PRO A 484 44.70 35.40 -9.92
C PRO A 484 44.00 36.45 -10.80
N LYS A 485 44.76 37.40 -11.35
CA LYS A 485 44.20 38.49 -12.16
C LYS A 485 43.59 37.96 -13.46
N LYS A 486 44.29 37.06 -14.14
CA LYS A 486 43.81 36.45 -15.39
C LYS A 486 42.56 35.60 -15.18
N ILE A 487 42.52 34.82 -14.09
CA ILE A 487 41.34 33.99 -13.75
C ILE A 487 40.13 34.88 -13.40
N PHE A 488 40.36 35.99 -12.72
CA PHE A 488 39.29 36.94 -12.40
C PHE A 488 38.81 37.72 -13.63
N GLU A 489 39.73 38.09 -14.53
CA GLU A 489 39.40 38.71 -15.83
C GLU A 489 38.59 37.73 -16.71
N ASP A 490 39.00 36.46 -16.80
CA ASP A 490 38.25 35.42 -17.53
C ASP A 490 36.85 35.17 -16.92
N PHE A 491 36.76 35.16 -15.58
CA PHE A 491 35.47 35.01 -14.89
C PHE A 491 34.56 36.21 -15.12
N LYS A 492 35.12 37.42 -15.05
CA LYS A 492 34.39 38.66 -15.31
C LYS A 492 33.91 38.71 -16.77
N GLU A 493 34.78 38.43 -17.74
CA GLU A 493 34.44 38.41 -19.16
C GLU A 493 33.32 37.41 -19.46
N LYS A 494 33.39 36.19 -18.91
CA LYS A 494 32.32 35.19 -19.09
C LYS A 494 31.01 35.59 -18.42
N THR A 495 31.07 36.22 -17.25
CA THR A 495 29.89 36.74 -16.56
C THR A 495 29.25 37.89 -17.34
N ASP A 496 30.06 38.81 -17.86
CA ASP A 496 29.60 39.93 -18.68
C ASP A 496 28.99 39.42 -20.01
N ASN A 497 29.56 38.38 -20.62
CA ASN A 497 28.99 37.73 -21.80
C ASN A 497 27.62 37.08 -21.53
N VAL A 498 27.45 36.42 -20.37
CA VAL A 498 26.15 35.86 -19.95
C VAL A 498 25.11 36.95 -19.74
N ILE A 499 25.50 38.03 -19.05
CA ILE A 499 24.63 39.18 -18.82
C ILE A 499 24.24 39.82 -20.16
N GLN A 500 25.19 39.95 -21.10
CA GLN A 500 24.92 40.50 -22.43
C GLN A 500 23.99 39.59 -23.24
N LEU A 501 24.15 38.27 -23.17
CA LEU A 501 23.26 37.31 -23.83
C LEU A 501 21.83 37.40 -23.29
N ILE A 502 21.67 37.39 -21.96
CA ILE A 502 20.38 37.55 -21.29
C ILE A 502 19.74 38.90 -21.63
N THR A 503 20.54 39.97 -21.60
CA THR A 503 20.06 41.32 -21.94
C THR A 503 19.62 41.40 -23.41
N THR A 504 20.30 40.71 -24.31
CA THR A 504 19.96 40.66 -25.75
C THR A 504 18.66 39.88 -25.94
N GLN A 505 18.51 38.72 -25.30
CA GLN A 505 17.29 37.91 -25.38
C GLN A 505 16.07 38.64 -24.80
N ILE A 506 16.24 39.34 -23.68
CA ILE A 506 15.18 40.17 -23.08
C ILE A 506 14.77 41.28 -24.04
N LYS A 507 15.73 41.95 -24.69
CA LYS A 507 15.43 42.99 -25.69
C LYS A 507 14.74 42.44 -26.93
N GLU A 508 15.10 41.25 -27.38
CA GLU A 508 14.43 40.58 -28.51
C GLU A 508 12.99 40.17 -28.16
N ASN A 509 12.78 39.63 -26.96
CA ASN A 509 11.44 39.26 -26.49
C ASN A 509 10.57 40.51 -26.27
N ASP A 510 11.13 41.59 -25.72
CA ASP A 510 10.43 42.88 -25.55
C ASP A 510 10.04 43.48 -26.91
N ALA A 511 10.94 43.43 -27.91
CA ALA A 511 10.64 43.84 -29.27
C ALA A 511 9.54 43.00 -29.93
N LYS A 512 9.55 41.67 -29.72
CA LYS A 512 8.49 40.76 -30.19
C LYS A 512 7.15 41.03 -29.51
N ILE A 513 7.14 41.19 -28.19
CA ILE A 513 5.95 41.52 -27.40
C ILE A 513 5.33 42.83 -27.90
N LYS A 514 6.16 43.85 -28.14
CA LYS A 514 5.71 45.13 -28.68
C LYS A 514 5.11 44.98 -30.08
N SER A 515 5.77 44.23 -30.96
CA SER A 515 5.28 43.95 -32.32
C SER A 515 3.95 43.18 -32.32
N LEU A 516 3.81 42.15 -31.48
CA LEU A 516 2.57 41.38 -31.33
C LEU A 516 1.43 42.24 -30.76
N THR A 517 1.73 43.08 -29.76
CA THR A 517 0.76 44.01 -29.17
C THR A 517 0.28 45.03 -30.20
N GLU A 518 1.17 45.57 -31.01
CA GLU A 518 0.82 46.47 -32.12
C GLU A 518 -0.03 45.78 -33.19
N ALA A 519 0.28 44.52 -33.53
CA ALA A 519 -0.51 43.72 -34.47
C ALA A 519 -1.92 43.40 -33.93
N ILE A 520 -2.03 43.03 -32.65
CA ILE A 520 -3.31 42.77 -31.97
C ILE A 520 -4.17 44.03 -31.96
N ASN A 521 -3.58 45.18 -31.62
CA ASN A 521 -4.26 46.46 -31.61
C ASN A 521 -4.71 46.89 -33.02
N LYS A 522 -3.90 46.65 -34.05
CA LYS A 522 -4.25 46.94 -35.44
C LYS A 522 -5.42 46.06 -35.92
N ASN A 523 -5.38 44.76 -35.63
CA ASN A 523 -6.49 43.86 -35.95
C ASN A 523 -7.76 44.24 -35.18
N GLN A 524 -7.63 44.63 -33.90
CA GLN A 524 -8.75 45.09 -33.11
C GLN A 524 -9.35 46.38 -33.66
N GLN A 525 -8.52 47.34 -34.11
CA GLN A 525 -8.98 48.54 -34.79
C GLN A 525 -9.70 48.23 -36.11
N GLN A 526 -9.22 47.23 -36.87
CA GLN A 526 -9.89 46.78 -38.09
C GLN A 526 -11.23 46.09 -37.78
N ILE A 527 -11.28 45.24 -36.75
CA ILE A 527 -12.53 44.64 -36.26
C ILE A 527 -13.49 45.74 -35.84
N ASP A 528 -13.03 46.76 -35.11
CA ASP A 528 -13.86 47.88 -34.65
C ASP A 528 -14.34 48.76 -35.82
N GLN A 529 -13.53 48.95 -36.87
CA GLN A 529 -13.91 49.66 -38.08
C GLN A 529 -14.95 48.89 -38.91
N LEU A 530 -14.75 47.57 -39.10
CA LEU A 530 -15.69 46.68 -39.80
C LEU A 530 -16.99 46.46 -38.99
N SER A 531 -16.92 46.55 -37.66
CA SER A 531 -18.09 46.48 -36.78
C SER A 531 -18.88 47.79 -36.77
N LYS A 532 -18.22 48.94 -37.00
CA LYS A 532 -18.88 50.26 -37.08
C LYS A 532 -19.59 50.50 -38.42
N SER A 533 -19.22 49.80 -39.49
CA SER A 533 -19.89 49.87 -40.80
C SER A 533 -21.13 48.97 -40.91
N ASN A 534 -21.51 48.27 -39.84
CA ASN A 534 -22.69 47.40 -39.76
C ASN A 534 -23.67 47.95 -38.71
N PRO A 535 -24.88 48.43 -39.06
CA PRO A 535 -25.68 49.27 -38.17
C PRO A 535 -26.56 48.44 -37.23
N VAL A 536 -25.98 47.53 -36.45
CA VAL A 536 -26.61 47.01 -35.23
C VAL A 536 -25.51 46.65 -34.25
N PHE A 537 -25.21 47.53 -33.30
CA PHE A 537 -24.98 47.23 -31.88
C PHE A 537 -24.30 48.40 -31.17
N LYS A 538 -25.05 49.07 -30.29
CA LYS A 538 -24.52 49.69 -29.07
C LYS A 538 -25.69 50.06 -28.14
N MET A 539 -25.81 49.39 -27.00
CA MET A 539 -25.72 50.05 -25.68
C MET A 539 -25.71 49.06 -24.51
N ASN A 540 -24.84 49.35 -23.54
CA ASN A 540 -24.75 48.73 -22.23
C ASN A 540 -25.55 49.55 -21.19
N VAL A 541 -26.18 48.83 -20.25
CA VAL A 541 -26.19 48.98 -18.78
C VAL A 541 -26.43 50.40 -18.18
N ILE A 542 -27.58 50.59 -17.49
CA ILE A 542 -27.73 51.05 -16.08
C ILE A 542 -29.24 51.16 -15.71
N GLN A 543 -29.57 50.66 -14.51
CA GLN A 543 -30.75 50.91 -13.64
C GLN A 543 -32.19 50.64 -14.14
N LEU A 544 -32.76 49.55 -13.64
CA LEU A 544 -34.20 49.44 -13.38
C LEU A 544 -34.42 49.01 -11.92
N SER A 545 -34.38 49.99 -11.03
CA SER A 545 -35.26 49.97 -9.85
C SER A 545 -35.91 51.34 -9.79
N ASN A 546 -37.23 51.36 -10.00
CA ASN A 546 -38.15 52.52 -9.99
C ASN A 546 -38.27 53.22 -11.35
N ASP A 547 -39.34 52.93 -12.11
CA ASP A 547 -39.81 53.89 -13.12
C ASP A 547 -41.34 53.90 -13.29
N ASP A 548 -41.88 55.12 -13.27
CA ASP A 548 -43.28 55.59 -13.25
C ASP A 548 -44.04 55.37 -14.59
N SER A 549 -43.54 54.48 -15.44
CA SER A 549 -43.98 54.39 -16.85
C SER A 549 -45.34 53.70 -17.04
N SER A 550 -45.72 52.74 -16.19
CA SER A 550 -47.05 52.11 -16.21
C SER A 550 -48.14 53.04 -15.68
N LYS A 551 -47.79 53.90 -14.72
CA LYS A 551 -48.69 54.92 -14.15
C LYS A 551 -49.01 56.01 -15.18
N ASN A 552 -48.00 56.46 -15.91
CA ASN A 552 -48.13 57.49 -16.96
C ASN A 552 -48.95 57.01 -18.18
N PHE A 553 -48.99 55.70 -18.46
CA PHE A 553 -49.85 55.14 -19.51
C PHE A 553 -51.32 55.10 -19.07
N ASN A 554 -51.60 54.63 -17.85
CA ASN A 554 -52.96 54.58 -17.33
C ASN A 554 -53.53 55.99 -17.11
N GLU A 555 -52.76 56.92 -16.56
CA GLU A 555 -53.18 58.32 -16.37
C GLU A 555 -53.44 59.04 -17.70
N LYS A 556 -52.68 58.75 -18.77
CA LYS A 556 -52.94 59.29 -20.11
C LYS A 556 -54.13 58.64 -20.80
N ALA A 557 -54.35 57.34 -20.59
CA ALA A 557 -55.50 56.65 -21.14
C ALA A 557 -56.80 57.14 -20.46
N GLU A 558 -56.79 57.34 -19.14
CA GLU A 558 -57.91 57.93 -18.40
C GLU A 558 -58.17 59.38 -18.83
N ALA A 559 -57.13 60.21 -18.99
CA ALA A 559 -57.29 61.59 -19.48
C ALA A 559 -57.91 61.67 -20.89
N ILE A 560 -57.56 60.73 -21.78
CA ILE A 560 -58.14 60.65 -23.13
C ILE A 560 -59.61 60.19 -23.06
N ILE A 561 -59.93 59.22 -22.19
CA ILE A 561 -61.31 58.76 -21.97
C ILE A 561 -62.19 59.89 -21.40
N ASP A 562 -61.66 60.68 -20.48
CA ASP A 562 -62.37 61.83 -19.91
C ASP A 562 -62.59 62.96 -20.93
N GLU A 563 -61.61 63.22 -21.81
CA GLU A 563 -61.74 64.17 -22.93
C GLU A 563 -62.82 63.72 -23.93
N ILE A 564 -62.89 62.42 -24.22
CA ILE A 564 -63.92 61.84 -25.10
C ILE A 564 -65.31 61.93 -24.45
N ASN A 565 -65.42 61.58 -23.17
CA ASN A 565 -66.66 61.65 -22.44
C ASN A 565 -67.16 63.11 -22.36
N ALA A 566 -66.27 64.08 -22.14
CA ALA A 566 -66.60 65.51 -22.14
C ALA A 566 -67.10 65.98 -23.52
N ASN A 567 -66.41 65.63 -24.61
CA ASN A 567 -66.80 66.01 -25.97
C ASN A 567 -68.11 65.35 -26.40
N THR A 568 -68.30 64.07 -26.08
CA THR A 568 -69.53 63.31 -26.40
C THR A 568 -70.73 63.83 -25.59
N SER A 569 -70.52 64.19 -24.32
CA SER A 569 -71.54 64.82 -23.47
C SER A 569 -71.99 66.18 -24.00
N THR A 570 -71.07 66.94 -24.58
CA THR A 570 -71.34 68.28 -25.11
C THR A 570 -72.14 68.20 -26.41
N ILE A 571 -71.89 67.18 -27.24
CA ILE A 571 -72.66 66.87 -28.46
C ILE A 571 -74.06 66.33 -28.14
N ILE A 572 -74.23 65.57 -27.05
CA ILE A 572 -75.52 65.00 -26.65
C ILE A 572 -76.41 66.03 -25.91
N LYS A 573 -75.83 67.04 -25.25
CA LYS A 573 -76.59 68.06 -24.49
C LYS A 573 -77.07 69.23 -25.34
N SER A 574 -76.56 69.43 -26.55
CA SER A 574 -77.10 70.42 -27.48
C SER A 574 -78.24 69.80 -28.33
N THR A 575 -79.47 70.12 -27.90
CA THR A 575 -80.75 70.05 -28.65
C THR A 575 -81.34 68.66 -28.99
N PRO A 576 -82.45 68.25 -28.34
CA PRO A 576 -83.25 67.09 -28.73
C PRO A 576 -83.91 67.19 -30.12
N ASP A 577 -84.05 68.39 -30.68
CA ASP A 577 -84.79 68.61 -31.94
C ASP A 577 -83.91 68.55 -33.22
N ALA A 578 -82.61 68.27 -33.10
CA ALA A 578 -81.69 68.21 -34.25
C ALA A 578 -81.61 66.83 -34.94
N LEU A 579 -82.34 65.81 -34.45
CA LEU A 579 -82.27 64.43 -34.98
C LEU A 579 -83.03 64.20 -36.30
N VAL A 580 -83.62 65.23 -36.92
CA VAL A 580 -84.37 65.10 -38.18
C VAL A 580 -83.65 65.78 -39.37
N ASN A 581 -82.53 66.48 -39.15
CA ASN A 581 -81.76 67.09 -40.25
C ASN A 581 -80.58 66.19 -40.70
N PRO A 582 -80.59 65.66 -41.94
CA PRO A 582 -79.51 64.79 -42.46
C PRO A 582 -78.12 65.45 -42.47
N GLN A 583 -78.04 66.78 -42.62
CA GLN A 583 -76.75 67.49 -42.62
C GLN A 583 -76.09 67.47 -41.24
N THR A 584 -76.87 67.60 -40.17
CA THR A 584 -76.35 67.58 -38.79
C THR A 584 -75.90 66.17 -38.41
N LEU A 585 -76.61 65.14 -38.89
CA LEU A 585 -76.21 63.75 -38.70
C LEU A 585 -74.91 63.40 -39.44
N SER A 586 -74.68 63.98 -40.62
CA SER A 586 -73.40 63.84 -41.35
C SER A 586 -72.26 64.48 -40.58
N GLN A 587 -72.44 65.71 -40.09
CA GLN A 587 -71.42 66.42 -39.31
C GLN A 587 -71.08 65.70 -38.01
N ILE A 588 -72.07 65.13 -37.32
CA ILE A 588 -71.84 64.29 -36.13
C ILE A 588 -71.09 63.01 -36.49
N LYS A 589 -71.44 62.35 -37.59
CA LYS A 589 -70.72 61.15 -38.08
C LYS A 589 -69.27 61.45 -38.45
N ASP A 590 -69.03 62.57 -39.12
CA ASP A 590 -67.68 62.98 -39.54
C ASP A 590 -66.82 63.36 -38.32
N ALA A 591 -67.38 64.07 -37.34
CA ALA A 591 -66.71 64.38 -36.08
C ALA A 591 -66.43 63.13 -35.21
N LEU A 592 -67.35 62.17 -35.17
CA LEU A 592 -67.14 60.88 -34.51
C LEU A 592 -66.05 60.05 -35.22
N LYS A 593 -66.06 60.04 -36.55
CA LYS A 593 -65.05 59.34 -37.35
C LYS A 593 -63.66 59.94 -37.14
N GLU A 594 -63.53 61.27 -37.16
CA GLU A 594 -62.26 61.95 -36.90
C GLU A 594 -61.72 61.65 -35.49
N ASN A 595 -62.60 61.61 -34.47
CA ASN A 595 -62.21 61.24 -33.12
C ASN A 595 -61.81 59.76 -33.00
N ILE A 596 -62.50 58.85 -33.70
CA ILE A 596 -62.14 57.43 -33.77
C ILE A 596 -60.78 57.24 -34.46
N ASP A 597 -60.55 57.92 -35.58
CA ASP A 597 -59.29 57.83 -36.33
C ASP A 597 -58.12 58.39 -35.50
N ARG A 598 -58.34 59.49 -34.76
CA ARG A 598 -57.36 60.07 -33.83
C ARG A 598 -57.05 59.13 -32.66
N LEU A 599 -58.07 58.47 -32.11
CA LEU A 599 -57.91 57.44 -31.08
C LEU A 599 -57.14 56.23 -31.58
N GLN A 600 -57.48 55.72 -32.75
CA GLN A 600 -56.76 54.61 -33.38
C GLN A 600 -55.31 54.99 -33.63
N HIS A 601 -55.03 56.22 -34.07
CA HIS A 601 -53.67 56.71 -34.25
C HIS A 601 -52.89 56.81 -32.92
N LEU A 602 -53.51 57.33 -31.86
CA LEU A 602 -52.88 57.44 -30.54
C LEU A 602 -52.66 56.08 -29.89
N LEU A 603 -53.61 55.16 -30.00
CA LEU A 603 -53.47 53.77 -29.58
C LEU A 603 -52.37 53.09 -30.37
N TYR A 604 -52.36 53.21 -31.69
CA TYR A 604 -51.33 52.61 -32.55
C TYR A 604 -49.94 53.15 -32.20
N LYS A 605 -49.78 54.46 -32.03
CA LYS A 605 -48.49 55.09 -31.68
C LYS A 605 -48.03 54.72 -30.28
N SER A 606 -48.95 54.56 -29.33
CA SER A 606 -48.63 54.11 -27.97
C SER A 606 -48.32 52.61 -27.93
N PHE A 607 -49.01 51.80 -28.72
CA PHE A 607 -48.76 50.37 -28.89
C PHE A 607 -47.45 50.12 -29.64
N GLU A 608 -47.13 50.93 -30.65
CA GLU A 608 -45.84 50.91 -31.34
C GLU A 608 -44.69 51.31 -30.40
N LYS A 609 -44.90 52.33 -29.55
CA LYS A 609 -43.92 52.73 -28.52
C LYS A 609 -43.77 51.65 -27.45
N TYR A 610 -44.85 50.98 -27.06
CA TYR A 610 -44.84 49.83 -26.15
C TYR A 610 -44.12 48.62 -26.76
N LEU A 611 -44.42 48.26 -28.01
CA LEU A 611 -43.73 47.21 -28.78
C LEU A 611 -42.24 47.52 -28.98
N LYS A 612 -41.87 48.78 -29.19
CA LYS A 612 -40.47 49.23 -29.24
C LYS A 612 -39.78 49.25 -27.88
N SER A 613 -40.55 49.30 -26.78
CA SER A 613 -40.05 49.25 -25.39
C SER A 613 -40.05 47.84 -24.78
N LEU A 614 -40.76 46.88 -25.38
CA LEU A 614 -40.67 45.47 -25.04
C LEU A 614 -39.24 45.02 -25.37
N PRO A 615 -38.44 44.63 -24.37
CA PRO A 615 -37.05 44.37 -24.62
C PRO A 615 -36.94 43.09 -25.47
N PHE A 616 -36.36 43.24 -26.67
CA PHE A 616 -35.97 42.16 -27.59
C PHE A 616 -35.01 41.13 -26.93
N THR A 617 -34.56 41.39 -25.70
CA THR A 617 -33.59 40.58 -24.95
C THR A 617 -34.11 39.21 -24.51
N ARG A 618 -35.43 38.98 -24.41
CA ARG A 618 -35.94 37.65 -24.04
C ARG A 618 -35.84 36.66 -25.20
N SER A 619 -36.05 37.11 -26.43
CA SER A 619 -35.88 36.30 -27.63
C SER A 619 -34.41 35.96 -27.86
N ASP A 620 -33.52 36.95 -27.76
CA ASP A 620 -32.09 36.73 -27.96
C ASP A 620 -31.50 35.86 -26.85
N ARG A 621 -31.91 36.05 -25.60
CA ARG A 621 -31.51 35.18 -24.49
C ARG A 621 -32.00 33.75 -24.66
N LEU A 622 -33.25 33.56 -25.08
CA LEU A 622 -33.78 32.23 -25.41
C LEU A 622 -33.08 31.61 -26.62
N MET A 623 -32.66 32.41 -27.60
CA MET A 623 -31.88 31.95 -28.76
C MET A 623 -30.46 31.56 -28.36
N PHE A 624 -29.80 32.31 -27.47
CA PHE A 624 -28.49 31.94 -26.91
C PHE A 624 -28.58 30.70 -26.02
N GLU A 625 -29.57 30.63 -25.13
CA GLU A 625 -29.80 29.44 -24.28
C GLU A 625 -30.15 28.22 -25.15
N LYS A 626 -30.95 28.38 -26.21
CA LYS A 626 -31.28 27.30 -27.14
C LYS A 626 -30.07 26.85 -27.95
N LYS A 627 -29.30 27.79 -28.51
CA LYS A 627 -28.06 27.47 -29.22
C LYS A 627 -27.07 26.75 -28.31
N GLU A 628 -26.93 27.23 -27.07
CA GLU A 628 -26.08 26.57 -26.08
C GLU A 628 -26.55 25.14 -25.82
N ILE A 629 -27.85 24.87 -25.72
CA ILE A 629 -28.41 23.50 -25.58
C ILE A 629 -28.18 22.66 -26.85
N ASP A 630 -28.33 23.23 -28.04
CA ASP A 630 -28.15 22.52 -29.31
C ASP A 630 -26.67 22.12 -29.51
N ASP A 631 -25.74 23.06 -29.33
CA ASP A 631 -24.28 22.82 -29.38
C ASP A 631 -23.88 21.73 -28.36
N ASN A 632 -24.54 21.78 -27.22
CA ASN A 632 -24.42 20.83 -26.14
C ASN A 632 -24.87 19.41 -26.58
N ILE A 633 -26.09 19.27 -27.10
CA ILE A 633 -26.65 17.99 -27.56
C ILE A 633 -25.79 17.39 -28.69
N GLU A 634 -25.31 18.23 -29.60
CA GLU A 634 -24.40 17.80 -30.66
C GLU A 634 -23.11 17.22 -30.09
N LYS A 635 -22.50 17.91 -29.10
CA LYS A 635 -21.31 17.42 -28.41
C LYS A 635 -21.57 16.09 -27.72
N MET A 636 -22.67 15.94 -26.98
CA MET A 636 -23.00 14.69 -26.31
C MET A 636 -23.21 13.54 -27.30
N THR A 637 -23.90 13.81 -28.40
CA THR A 637 -24.14 12.84 -29.48
C THR A 637 -22.81 12.40 -30.09
N LYS A 638 -21.88 13.33 -30.31
CA LYS A 638 -20.53 13.04 -30.77
C LYS A 638 -19.76 12.18 -29.76
N ASP A 639 -19.85 12.47 -28.47
CA ASP A 639 -19.17 11.72 -27.42
C ASP A 639 -19.73 10.30 -27.27
N ILE A 640 -21.05 10.12 -27.35
CA ILE A 640 -21.71 8.79 -27.36
C ILE A 640 -21.30 8.01 -28.61
N ASN A 641 -21.29 8.65 -29.78
CA ASN A 641 -20.88 8.01 -31.02
C ASN A 641 -19.38 7.67 -31.02
N ALA A 642 -18.54 8.47 -30.37
CA ALA A 642 -17.14 8.12 -30.15
C ALA A 642 -17.04 6.89 -29.26
N LEU A 643 -17.77 6.83 -28.15
CA LEU A 643 -17.82 5.69 -27.23
C LEU A 643 -18.25 4.40 -27.95
N ASN A 644 -19.22 4.47 -28.86
CA ASN A 644 -19.67 3.32 -29.66
C ASN A 644 -18.65 2.82 -30.69
N LYS A 645 -17.73 3.69 -31.14
CA LYS A 645 -16.69 3.34 -32.12
C LYS A 645 -15.42 2.80 -31.47
N LEU A 646 -15.36 2.82 -30.13
CA LEU A 646 -14.20 2.33 -29.40
C LEU A 646 -14.11 0.82 -29.48
N ASP A 647 -13.00 0.32 -30.04
CA ASP A 647 -12.68 -1.09 -30.07
C ASP A 647 -12.24 -1.55 -28.67
N ALA A 648 -12.97 -2.51 -28.11
CA ALA A 648 -12.72 -3.07 -26.79
C ALA A 648 -11.32 -3.69 -26.63
N SER A 649 -10.65 -4.03 -27.73
CA SER A 649 -9.34 -4.71 -27.74
C SER A 649 -8.12 -3.80 -27.53
N ASN A 650 -8.27 -2.47 -27.50
CA ASN A 650 -7.14 -1.54 -27.43
C ASN A 650 -6.93 -0.94 -26.01
N LYS A 651 -5.69 -0.87 -25.51
CA LYS A 651 -5.37 -0.30 -24.17
C LYS A 651 -5.60 1.22 -24.10
N LYS A 652 -5.42 1.95 -25.21
CA LYS A 652 -5.69 3.42 -25.26
C LYS A 652 -7.17 3.74 -24.99
N THR A 653 -8.03 2.78 -25.25
CA THR A 653 -9.49 2.89 -25.20
C THR A 653 -10.03 3.16 -23.78
N ILE A 654 -9.37 2.67 -22.72
CA ILE A 654 -9.90 2.82 -21.34
C ILE A 654 -9.91 4.29 -20.89
N GLY A 655 -8.83 5.02 -21.13
CA GLY A 655 -8.75 6.44 -20.79
C GLY A 655 -9.77 7.27 -21.60
N GLU A 656 -9.97 6.90 -22.86
CA GLU A 656 -10.97 7.52 -23.73
C GLU A 656 -12.40 7.24 -23.23
N ILE A 657 -12.72 6.01 -22.81
CA ILE A 657 -14.02 5.65 -22.21
C ILE A 657 -14.29 6.50 -20.98
N ILE A 658 -13.32 6.63 -20.07
CA ILE A 658 -13.46 7.41 -18.83
C ILE A 658 -13.71 8.88 -19.19
N ASN A 659 -12.88 9.48 -20.03
CA ASN A 659 -13.02 10.89 -20.42
C ASN A 659 -14.35 11.18 -21.13
N LEU A 660 -14.78 10.29 -22.03
CA LEU A 660 -16.07 10.41 -22.71
C LEU A 660 -17.23 10.28 -21.73
N SER A 661 -17.18 9.32 -20.79
CA SER A 661 -18.22 9.14 -19.77
C SER A 661 -18.33 10.36 -18.84
N GLU A 662 -17.21 10.96 -18.43
CA GLU A 662 -17.19 12.18 -17.63
C GLU A 662 -17.74 13.38 -18.42
N SER A 663 -17.42 13.49 -19.71
CA SER A 663 -18.01 14.50 -20.60
C SER A 663 -19.53 14.34 -20.68
N ILE A 664 -20.03 13.12 -20.91
CA ILE A 664 -21.46 12.76 -20.94
C ILE A 664 -22.14 13.08 -19.60
N GLN A 665 -21.48 12.85 -18.46
CA GLN A 665 -22.04 13.14 -17.14
C GLN A 665 -22.14 14.64 -16.87
N ASN A 666 -21.05 15.36 -17.11
CA ASN A 666 -20.99 16.81 -16.89
C ASN A 666 -22.04 17.52 -17.72
N PHE A 667 -22.18 17.05 -18.95
CA PHE A 667 -23.24 17.44 -19.85
C PHE A 667 -24.64 17.20 -19.28
N PHE A 668 -24.91 15.97 -18.89
CA PHE A 668 -26.22 15.57 -18.38
C PHE A 668 -26.61 16.38 -17.14
N ASN A 669 -25.65 16.60 -16.25
CA ASN A 669 -25.83 17.43 -15.06
C ASN A 669 -26.16 18.89 -15.42
N LYS A 670 -25.57 19.43 -16.50
CA LYS A 670 -25.85 20.79 -16.97
C LYS A 670 -27.28 20.92 -17.49
N ILE A 671 -27.74 19.98 -18.31
CA ILE A 671 -29.13 19.90 -18.77
C ILE A 671 -30.10 19.73 -17.59
N ARG A 672 -29.78 18.83 -16.66
CA ARG A 672 -30.64 18.59 -15.49
C ARG A 672 -30.81 19.85 -14.64
N ARG A 673 -29.73 20.60 -14.41
CA ARG A 673 -29.76 21.84 -13.63
C ARG A 673 -30.54 22.96 -14.32
N SER A 674 -30.62 22.97 -15.65
CA SER A 674 -31.38 24.00 -16.35
C SER A 674 -32.90 23.78 -16.25
N GLY A 675 -33.35 22.57 -15.91
CA GLY A 675 -34.77 22.23 -15.80
C GLY A 675 -35.53 22.30 -17.14
N GLN A 676 -34.80 22.35 -18.26
CA GLN A 676 -35.36 22.66 -19.59
C GLN A 676 -35.92 21.46 -20.34
N ILE A 677 -35.79 20.23 -19.81
CA ILE A 677 -36.24 19.01 -20.51
C ILE A 677 -37.14 18.20 -19.58
N SER A 678 -38.44 18.13 -19.91
CA SER A 678 -39.38 17.16 -19.34
C SER A 678 -39.30 15.83 -20.11
N GLY A 679 -39.21 14.70 -19.42
CA GLY A 679 -39.13 13.36 -20.05
C GLY A 679 -37.78 12.64 -19.93
N LEU A 680 -36.86 13.15 -19.11
CA LEU A 680 -35.48 12.63 -18.95
C LEU A 680 -35.38 11.21 -18.37
N SER A 681 -36.44 10.61 -17.81
CA SER A 681 -36.34 9.37 -17.02
C SER A 681 -35.66 8.17 -17.71
N THR A 682 -35.92 7.93 -19.00
CA THR A 682 -35.29 6.82 -19.73
C THR A 682 -33.82 7.14 -20.08
N MET A 683 -33.54 8.38 -20.43
CA MET A 683 -32.18 8.87 -20.67
C MET A 683 -31.35 8.88 -19.39
N GLU A 684 -31.95 9.24 -18.25
CA GLU A 684 -31.37 9.15 -16.91
C GLU A 684 -30.95 7.74 -16.58
N LEU A 685 -31.80 6.75 -16.84
CA LEU A 685 -31.47 5.34 -16.60
C LEU A 685 -30.32 4.86 -17.49
N LYS A 686 -30.33 5.22 -18.79
CA LYS A 686 -29.24 4.87 -19.72
C LYS A 686 -27.92 5.51 -19.28
N ILE A 687 -27.93 6.80 -18.93
CA ILE A 687 -26.74 7.52 -18.49
C ILE A 687 -26.26 7.01 -17.13
N ALA A 688 -27.16 6.71 -16.19
CA ALA A 688 -26.78 6.09 -14.92
C ALA A 688 -26.12 4.73 -15.15
N ARG A 689 -26.59 3.93 -16.11
CA ARG A 689 -25.95 2.65 -16.49
C ARG A 689 -24.57 2.86 -17.11
N ILE A 690 -24.42 3.82 -18.04
CA ILE A 690 -23.13 4.22 -18.62
C ILE A 690 -22.15 4.62 -17.52
N MET A 691 -22.58 5.50 -16.61
CA MET A 691 -21.76 5.98 -15.50
C MET A 691 -21.37 4.86 -14.54
N LYS A 692 -22.30 3.94 -14.24
CA LYS A 692 -22.01 2.78 -13.41
C LYS A 692 -20.91 1.91 -14.03
N LEU A 693 -21.05 1.54 -15.31
CA LEU A 693 -20.08 0.71 -16.03
C LEU A 693 -18.73 1.43 -16.19
N ALA A 694 -18.74 2.73 -16.51
CA ALA A 694 -17.52 3.52 -16.62
C ALA A 694 -16.79 3.61 -15.27
N ASN A 695 -17.53 3.79 -14.18
CA ASN A 695 -16.98 3.79 -12.82
C ASN A 695 -16.44 2.40 -12.42
N GLU A 696 -17.10 1.31 -12.83
CA GLU A 696 -16.59 -0.06 -12.63
C GLU A 696 -15.28 -0.27 -13.41
N ILE A 697 -15.22 0.12 -14.68
CA ILE A 697 -14.00 0.07 -15.50
C ILE A 697 -12.89 0.91 -14.85
N LYS A 698 -13.22 2.13 -14.40
CA LYS A 698 -12.28 3.01 -13.68
C LYS A 698 -11.77 2.35 -12.41
N ALA A 699 -12.64 1.75 -11.60
CA ALA A 699 -12.25 1.02 -10.39
C ALA A 699 -11.35 -0.19 -10.70
N PHE A 700 -11.70 -1.01 -11.70
CA PHE A 700 -10.88 -2.12 -12.15
C PHE A 700 -9.51 -1.66 -12.61
N LYS A 701 -9.45 -0.56 -13.38
CA LYS A 701 -8.18 -0.01 -13.85
C LYS A 701 -7.32 0.48 -12.69
N LEU A 702 -7.92 1.16 -11.71
CA LEU A 702 -7.22 1.59 -10.50
C LEU A 702 -6.67 0.41 -9.69
N ILE A 703 -7.43 -0.69 -9.59
CA ILE A 703 -6.95 -1.92 -8.95
C ILE A 703 -5.82 -2.55 -9.77
N GLN A 704 -5.99 -2.64 -11.09
CA GLN A 704 -4.94 -3.15 -11.97
C GLN A 704 -3.65 -2.36 -11.77
N ASP A 705 -3.72 -1.03 -11.78
CA ASP A 705 -2.55 -0.16 -11.75
C ASP A 705 -1.90 -0.08 -10.35
N ASN A 706 -2.69 -0.04 -9.28
CA ASN A 706 -2.18 0.17 -7.91
C ASN A 706 -1.98 -1.12 -7.11
N VAL A 707 -2.71 -2.20 -7.45
CA VAL A 707 -2.69 -3.46 -6.69
C VAL A 707 -2.12 -4.61 -7.52
N LEU A 708 -2.28 -4.63 -8.85
CA LEU A 708 -1.87 -5.77 -9.69
C LEU A 708 -0.79 -5.47 -10.75
N SER A 709 -0.31 -4.24 -10.91
CA SER A 709 0.68 -3.89 -11.94
C SER A 709 2.02 -4.62 -11.76
N ASP A 710 2.61 -5.07 -12.85
CA ASP A 710 3.92 -5.73 -12.91
C ASP A 710 5.05 -4.78 -13.37
N ASP A 711 4.72 -3.78 -14.18
CA ASP A 711 5.73 -2.99 -14.89
C ASP A 711 6.40 -1.91 -14.01
N ASP A 712 5.73 -1.49 -12.93
CA ASP A 712 6.19 -0.37 -12.07
C ASP A 712 6.21 -0.70 -10.57
N LYS A 713 5.73 -1.88 -10.18
CA LYS A 713 5.68 -2.19 -8.76
C LYS A 713 7.06 -2.49 -8.21
N LYS A 714 7.37 -1.77 -7.15
CA LYS A 714 8.55 -1.98 -6.34
C LYS A 714 8.13 -2.53 -4.98
N GLY A 715 7.08 -3.34 -4.92
CA GLY A 715 6.60 -3.97 -3.68
C GLY A 715 5.08 -3.95 -3.51
N LEU A 716 4.64 -4.11 -2.25
CA LEU A 716 3.23 -4.22 -1.88
C LEU A 716 2.68 -2.87 -1.41
N PHE A 717 1.50 -2.49 -1.91
CA PHE A 717 0.87 -1.21 -1.55
C PHE A 717 0.17 -1.27 -0.16
N VAL A 718 0.97 -1.40 0.90
CA VAL A 718 0.48 -1.63 2.27
C VAL A 718 -0.31 -0.43 2.82
N TYR A 719 0.04 0.80 2.42
CA TYR A 719 -0.62 2.03 2.88
C TYR A 719 -1.67 2.56 1.88
N TYR A 720 -2.32 1.67 1.12
CA TYR A 720 -3.27 2.03 0.07
C TYR A 720 -4.40 2.96 0.54
N GLU A 721 -4.81 2.90 1.81
CA GLU A 721 -5.83 3.79 2.36
C GLU A 721 -5.36 5.26 2.48
N LYS A 722 -4.07 5.48 2.76
CA LYS A 722 -3.50 6.81 3.03
C LYS A 722 -2.82 7.42 1.82
N GLU A 723 -2.16 6.59 1.02
CA GLU A 723 -1.27 7.05 -0.05
C GLU A 723 -1.94 7.07 -1.43
N PHE A 724 -3.17 6.56 -1.55
CA PHE A 724 -3.87 6.58 -2.84
C PHE A 724 -4.18 8.02 -3.28
N ALA A 725 -3.56 8.44 -4.39
CA ALA A 725 -3.52 9.81 -4.88
C ALA A 725 -4.74 10.26 -5.71
N GLY A 726 -5.90 9.62 -5.54
CA GLY A 726 -7.13 9.98 -6.24
C GLY A 726 -7.94 11.09 -5.55
N ASP A 727 -8.79 11.77 -6.33
CA ASP A 727 -9.88 12.58 -5.78
C ASP A 727 -10.85 11.73 -4.95
N GLU A 728 -11.69 12.35 -4.13
CA GLU A 728 -12.63 11.65 -3.22
C GLU A 728 -13.56 10.66 -3.93
N ASN A 729 -14.00 10.96 -5.16
CA ASN A 729 -14.85 10.05 -5.93
C ASN A 729 -14.04 8.84 -6.42
N THR A 730 -12.86 9.07 -6.98
CA THR A 730 -11.93 8.02 -7.42
C THR A 730 -11.52 7.12 -6.25
N LYS A 731 -11.23 7.69 -5.07
CA LYS A 731 -10.99 6.96 -3.82
C LYS A 731 -12.16 6.07 -3.45
N ARG A 732 -13.36 6.62 -3.41
CA ARG A 732 -14.58 5.87 -3.08
C ARG A 732 -14.77 4.68 -4.02
N LEU A 733 -14.66 4.88 -5.33
CA LEU A 733 -14.78 3.80 -6.32
C LEU A 733 -13.74 2.69 -6.10
N PHE A 734 -12.49 3.09 -5.86
CA PHE A 734 -11.40 2.16 -5.58
C PHE A 734 -11.65 1.33 -4.31
N PHE A 735 -12.00 1.97 -3.20
CA PHE A 735 -12.25 1.27 -1.93
C PHE A 735 -13.55 0.45 -1.94
N ASP A 736 -14.60 0.92 -2.60
CA ASP A 736 -15.86 0.17 -2.73
C ASP A 736 -15.64 -1.13 -3.52
N GLU A 737 -14.79 -1.10 -4.55
CA GLU A 737 -14.41 -2.30 -5.29
C GLU A 737 -13.49 -3.22 -4.47
N LEU A 738 -12.48 -2.69 -3.79
CA LEU A 738 -11.56 -3.47 -2.95
C LEU A 738 -12.24 -4.16 -1.76
N ARG A 739 -13.37 -3.66 -1.26
CA ARG A 739 -14.13 -4.31 -0.18
C ARG A 739 -14.86 -5.58 -0.63
N LYS A 740 -14.91 -5.88 -1.94
CA LYS A 740 -15.54 -7.10 -2.44
C LYS A 740 -14.69 -8.32 -2.09
N GLU A 741 -15.36 -9.43 -1.80
CA GLU A 741 -14.75 -10.70 -1.37
C GLU A 741 -13.64 -11.21 -2.31
N LYS A 742 -13.76 -10.95 -3.62
CA LYS A 742 -12.75 -11.32 -4.62
C LYS A 742 -11.38 -10.63 -4.45
N TYR A 743 -11.28 -9.62 -3.58
CA TYR A 743 -10.02 -8.95 -3.19
C TYR A 743 -9.62 -9.23 -1.72
N SER A 744 -10.29 -10.19 -1.07
CA SER A 744 -10.05 -10.51 0.33
C SER A 744 -8.60 -10.91 0.61
N VAL A 745 -7.96 -11.71 -0.26
CA VAL A 745 -6.54 -12.12 -0.12
C VAL A 745 -5.63 -10.89 0.04
N PHE A 746 -5.69 -9.93 -0.90
CA PHE A 746 -4.94 -8.68 -0.79
C PHE A 746 -5.24 -7.92 0.52
N THR A 747 -6.52 -7.68 0.83
CA THR A 747 -6.90 -6.90 2.01
C THR A 747 -6.48 -7.58 3.32
N ASN A 748 -6.56 -8.92 3.39
CA ASN A 748 -6.15 -9.71 4.55
C ASN A 748 -4.63 -9.71 4.71
N THR A 749 -3.87 -9.85 3.62
CA THR A 749 -2.40 -9.78 3.64
C THR A 749 -1.92 -8.41 4.08
N VAL A 750 -2.50 -7.33 3.55
CA VAL A 750 -2.19 -5.96 3.99
C VAL A 750 -2.57 -5.74 5.46
N ALA A 751 -3.75 -6.17 5.89
CA ALA A 751 -4.19 -6.06 7.27
C ALA A 751 -3.26 -6.83 8.23
N TYR A 752 -2.80 -8.01 7.83
CA TYR A 752 -1.81 -8.79 8.57
C TYR A 752 -0.49 -8.03 8.72
N ILE A 753 0.07 -7.50 7.62
CA ILE A 753 1.33 -6.74 7.65
C ILE A 753 1.19 -5.49 8.54
N GLN A 754 0.10 -4.74 8.38
CA GLN A 754 -0.16 -3.54 9.17
C GLN A 754 -0.25 -3.88 10.66
N LYS A 755 -1.02 -4.90 11.03
CA LYS A 755 -1.23 -5.29 12.43
C LYS A 755 0.05 -5.87 13.05
N THR A 756 0.70 -6.80 12.36
CA THR A 756 1.76 -7.62 12.92
C THR A 756 3.11 -6.92 12.90
N PHE A 757 3.44 -6.22 11.80
CA PHE A 757 4.75 -5.61 11.60
C PHE A 757 4.75 -4.10 11.85
N LEU A 758 3.80 -3.37 11.29
CA LEU A 758 3.84 -1.90 11.31
C LEU A 758 3.31 -1.32 12.63
N GLN A 759 2.14 -1.75 13.10
CA GLN A 759 1.52 -1.25 14.33
C GLN A 759 2.30 -1.66 15.58
N ASN A 760 2.82 -2.89 15.62
CA ASN A 760 3.66 -3.37 16.71
C ASN A 760 5.15 -2.96 16.58
N ASN A 761 5.49 -2.24 15.50
CA ASN A 761 6.87 -1.89 15.13
C ASN A 761 7.83 -3.08 15.32
N ARG A 762 7.43 -4.24 14.80
CA ARG A 762 8.21 -5.47 14.83
C ARG A 762 9.34 -5.34 13.82
N GLN A 763 10.57 -5.46 14.28
CA GLN A 763 11.76 -5.26 13.46
C GLN A 763 12.79 -6.36 13.72
N SER A 764 13.24 -7.01 12.64
CA SER A 764 14.40 -7.90 12.66
C SER A 764 15.66 -7.07 12.91
N MET A 765 16.58 -7.56 13.75
CA MET A 765 17.91 -6.96 13.93
C MET A 765 18.87 -7.34 12.80
N ASN A 766 18.46 -8.21 11.86
CA ASN A 766 19.10 -8.32 10.56
C ASN A 766 18.75 -7.09 9.71
N HIS A 767 19.62 -6.07 9.76
CA HIS A 767 19.40 -4.78 9.10
C HIS A 767 19.14 -4.90 7.59
N ASN A 768 19.77 -5.87 6.92
CA ASN A 768 19.57 -6.08 5.49
C ASN A 768 18.17 -6.61 5.19
N LEU A 769 17.73 -7.64 5.93
CA LEU A 769 16.37 -8.19 5.85
C LEU A 769 15.33 -7.11 6.18
N GLN A 770 15.50 -6.40 7.30
CA GLN A 770 14.57 -5.35 7.72
C GLN A 770 14.50 -4.21 6.70
N LYS A 771 15.63 -3.84 6.09
CA LYS A 771 15.67 -2.80 5.06
C LYS A 771 14.85 -3.19 3.84
N ILE A 772 15.08 -4.38 3.27
CA ILE A 772 14.33 -4.81 2.08
C ILE A 772 12.84 -5.00 2.39
N MET A 773 12.49 -5.50 3.59
CA MET A 773 11.10 -5.56 4.04
C MET A 773 10.45 -4.19 4.12
N ASN A 774 11.12 -3.21 4.74
CA ASN A 774 10.60 -1.84 4.83
C ASN A 774 10.43 -1.22 3.45
N GLN A 775 11.39 -1.41 2.55
CA GLN A 775 11.30 -0.90 1.19
C GLN A 775 10.15 -1.53 0.40
N TYR A 776 9.92 -2.84 0.59
CA TYR A 776 8.80 -3.57 0.01
C TYR A 776 7.45 -3.09 0.54
N PHE A 777 7.31 -2.89 1.85
CA PHE A 777 6.08 -2.36 2.46
C PHE A 777 5.81 -0.90 2.12
N GLN A 778 6.84 -0.14 1.75
CA GLN A 778 6.74 1.24 1.26
C GLN A 778 6.57 1.30 -0.26
N ASN A 779 6.47 0.15 -0.95
CA ASN A 779 6.39 0.07 -2.41
C ASN A 779 7.54 0.82 -3.12
N THR A 780 8.77 0.70 -2.60
CA THR A 780 9.98 1.37 -3.13
C THR A 780 11.04 0.43 -3.70
N SER A 781 11.03 -0.86 -3.34
CA SER A 781 11.87 -1.92 -3.93
C SER A 781 11.21 -3.30 -3.81
N ASP A 782 11.24 -4.08 -4.90
CA ASP A 782 10.75 -5.46 -4.94
C ASP A 782 11.80 -6.50 -4.49
N ASP A 783 12.89 -6.03 -3.86
CA ASP A 783 13.99 -6.88 -3.42
C ASP A 783 13.54 -7.93 -2.40
N PHE A 784 12.55 -7.63 -1.56
CA PHE A 784 12.03 -8.62 -0.60
C PHE A 784 11.32 -9.77 -1.31
N HIS A 785 10.51 -9.46 -2.33
CA HIS A 785 9.85 -10.48 -3.14
C HIS A 785 10.88 -11.37 -3.85
N THR A 786 11.74 -10.74 -4.65
CA THR A 786 12.70 -11.44 -5.50
C THR A 786 13.78 -12.20 -4.73
N LYS A 787 14.21 -11.72 -3.55
CA LYS A 787 15.29 -12.34 -2.75
C LYS A 787 14.79 -13.24 -1.63
N ILE A 788 13.53 -13.10 -1.20
CA ILE A 788 12.97 -13.87 -0.08
C ILE A 788 11.73 -14.65 -0.48
N ILE A 789 10.68 -13.99 -0.98
CA ILE A 789 9.39 -14.65 -1.26
C ILE A 789 9.51 -15.67 -2.38
N HIS A 790 10.00 -15.27 -3.56
CA HIS A 790 10.16 -16.20 -4.68
C HIS A 790 11.10 -17.37 -4.37
N PRO A 791 12.30 -17.17 -3.77
CA PRO A 791 13.13 -18.31 -3.38
C PRO A 791 12.52 -19.17 -2.28
N ALA A 792 11.71 -18.61 -1.37
CA ALA A 792 10.98 -19.38 -0.38
C ALA A 792 9.90 -20.23 -1.06
N ASP A 793 9.15 -19.67 -2.00
CA ASP A 793 8.15 -20.37 -2.79
C ASP A 793 8.74 -21.57 -3.54
N GLU A 794 9.84 -21.34 -4.29
CA GLU A 794 10.60 -22.41 -4.97
C GLU A 794 11.03 -23.52 -3.98
N LEU A 795 11.43 -23.15 -2.77
CA LEU A 795 11.83 -24.10 -1.74
C LEU A 795 10.65 -24.88 -1.16
N ILE A 796 9.53 -24.21 -0.87
CA ILE A 796 8.35 -24.77 -0.20
C ILE A 796 7.54 -25.63 -1.18
N ASN A 797 7.17 -25.06 -2.32
CA ASN A 797 6.22 -25.64 -3.25
C ASN A 797 6.91 -26.54 -4.29
N GLU A 798 8.14 -26.21 -4.70
CA GLU A 798 8.85 -26.98 -5.72
C GLU A 798 9.98 -27.86 -5.16
N GLY A 799 10.41 -27.63 -3.91
CA GLY A 799 11.56 -28.31 -3.31
C GLY A 799 12.90 -27.96 -3.94
N LYS A 800 12.99 -26.84 -4.67
CA LYS A 800 14.24 -26.33 -5.25
C LYS A 800 15.00 -25.54 -4.17
N GLN A 801 16.26 -25.88 -3.93
CA GLN A 801 17.07 -25.14 -2.97
C GLN A 801 17.61 -23.85 -3.59
N PRO A 802 17.22 -22.66 -3.09
CA PRO A 802 17.79 -21.42 -3.56
C PRO A 802 19.19 -21.21 -2.99
N LYS A 803 19.90 -20.22 -3.53
CA LYS A 803 21.15 -19.76 -2.94
C LYS A 803 20.85 -18.91 -1.71
N PHE A 804 21.00 -19.50 -0.53
CA PHE A 804 20.85 -18.79 0.73
C PHE A 804 22.02 -17.80 0.94
N ASP A 805 21.69 -16.57 1.31
CA ASP A 805 22.63 -15.53 1.71
C ASP A 805 22.34 -15.06 3.14
N GLU A 806 23.03 -14.00 3.59
CA GLU A 806 22.91 -13.46 4.95
C GLU A 806 21.49 -12.95 5.31
N LEU A 807 20.60 -12.74 4.34
CA LEU A 807 19.22 -12.31 4.60
C LEU A 807 18.41 -13.40 5.31
N TRP A 808 18.79 -14.66 5.12
CA TRP A 808 18.11 -15.84 5.67
C TRP A 808 18.67 -16.27 7.02
N ASN A 809 19.64 -15.52 7.55
CA ASN A 809 20.28 -15.86 8.81
C ASN A 809 19.33 -15.59 9.99
N VAL A 810 19.67 -16.15 11.15
CA VAL A 810 19.00 -15.88 12.42
C VAL A 810 19.21 -14.43 12.85
N SER A 811 18.24 -13.84 13.53
CA SER A 811 18.43 -12.58 14.24
C SER A 811 17.50 -12.45 15.46
N VAL A 812 17.74 -11.40 16.24
CA VAL A 812 16.85 -11.00 17.32
C VAL A 812 15.73 -10.14 16.73
N THR A 813 14.49 -10.40 17.12
CA THR A 813 13.36 -9.55 16.73
C THR A 813 13.06 -8.57 17.85
N SER A 814 12.94 -7.28 17.54
CA SER A 814 12.47 -6.26 18.47
C SER A 814 10.99 -5.94 18.21
N LYS A 815 10.23 -5.67 19.27
CA LYS A 815 8.80 -5.34 19.21
C LYS A 815 8.51 -4.21 20.19
N LYS A 816 7.73 -3.20 19.79
CA LYS A 816 7.22 -2.20 20.74
C LYS A 816 5.90 -2.69 21.33
N THR A 817 5.87 -2.98 22.63
CA THR A 817 4.66 -3.43 23.30
C THR A 817 3.81 -2.25 23.78
N SER A 818 2.83 -1.89 22.96
CA SER A 818 1.86 -0.81 23.20
C SER A 818 2.49 0.58 23.40
N SER A 819 1.66 1.62 23.37
CA SER A 819 2.11 3.01 23.53
C SER A 819 2.69 3.33 24.92
N GLU A 820 2.50 2.45 25.91
CA GLU A 820 2.86 2.72 27.30
C GLU A 820 4.29 2.29 27.66
N SER A 821 4.82 1.23 27.05
CA SER A 821 6.20 0.79 27.31
C SER A 821 7.17 1.60 26.45
N LYS A 822 8.10 2.32 27.12
CA LYS A 822 9.12 3.11 26.41
C LYS A 822 10.22 2.26 25.80
N GLU A 823 10.39 1.02 26.27
CA GLU A 823 11.48 0.14 25.83
C GLU A 823 10.94 -0.97 24.93
N PRO A 824 11.58 -1.23 23.77
CA PRO A 824 11.21 -2.37 22.94
C PRO A 824 11.50 -3.68 23.69
N GLU A 825 10.60 -4.65 23.54
CA GLU A 825 10.83 -6.04 23.88
C GLU A 825 11.69 -6.68 22.79
N TYR A 826 12.57 -7.60 23.19
CA TYR A 826 13.40 -8.35 22.27
C TYR A 826 13.09 -9.82 22.42
N GLU A 827 12.93 -10.53 21.32
CA GLU A 827 12.61 -11.95 21.30
C GLU A 827 13.38 -12.73 20.24
N ILE A 828 13.61 -14.01 20.53
CA ILE A 828 14.12 -15.01 19.59
C ILE A 828 13.29 -16.29 19.71
N TYR A 829 13.23 -17.09 18.65
CA TYR A 829 12.59 -18.39 18.66
C TYR A 829 13.62 -19.49 18.62
N VAL A 830 13.46 -20.49 19.48
CA VAL A 830 14.38 -21.61 19.63
C VAL A 830 13.58 -22.89 19.65
N TYR A 831 13.96 -23.85 18.81
CA TYR A 831 13.51 -25.23 18.97
C TYR A 831 14.48 -25.96 19.89
N MET A 832 13.95 -26.64 20.91
CA MET A 832 14.72 -27.48 21.82
C MET A 832 14.22 -28.91 21.73
N GLU A 833 15.10 -29.83 21.36
CA GLU A 833 14.83 -31.24 21.58
C GLU A 833 15.07 -31.56 23.05
N VAL A 834 14.08 -32.19 23.67
CA VAL A 834 14.16 -32.58 25.07
C VAL A 834 13.84 -34.05 25.26
N ILE A 835 14.44 -34.62 26.30
CA ILE A 835 14.22 -35.97 26.82
C ILE A 835 13.50 -35.84 28.15
N LYS A 836 12.38 -36.55 28.35
CA LYS A 836 11.69 -36.55 29.63
C LYS A 836 12.55 -37.26 30.68
N GLY A 837 12.76 -36.57 31.81
CA GLY A 837 13.59 -36.99 32.92
C GLY A 837 14.97 -36.34 32.99
N GLU A 838 15.60 -36.48 34.15
CA GLU A 838 16.95 -36.00 34.42
C GLU A 838 18.00 -37.00 33.93
N LEU A 839 18.67 -36.69 32.83
CA LEU A 839 19.82 -37.43 32.32
C LEU A 839 21.08 -37.02 33.10
N ASN A 840 21.81 -38.00 33.60
CA ASN A 840 23.03 -37.81 34.37
C ASN A 840 24.03 -38.92 34.04
N PRO A 841 25.29 -38.83 34.52
CA PRO A 841 26.30 -39.84 34.23
C PRO A 841 25.90 -41.27 34.63
N ALA A 842 25.05 -41.46 35.64
CA ALA A 842 24.63 -42.77 36.12
C ALA A 842 23.57 -43.44 35.22
N ASN A 843 22.68 -42.66 34.59
CA ASN A 843 21.62 -43.20 33.74
C ASN A 843 21.84 -42.95 32.24
N LYS A 844 22.86 -42.19 31.81
CA LYS A 844 23.14 -41.94 30.38
C LYS A 844 23.31 -43.22 29.55
N GLY A 845 23.92 -44.25 30.13
CA GLY A 845 24.11 -45.54 29.48
C GLY A 845 22.81 -46.33 29.27
N MET A 846 21.72 -45.92 29.94
CA MET A 846 20.41 -46.55 29.84
C MET A 846 19.58 -45.99 28.69
N VAL A 847 19.93 -44.80 28.19
CA VAL A 847 19.41 -44.30 26.91
C VAL A 847 20.06 -45.14 25.80
N LYS A 848 19.49 -46.31 25.55
CA LYS A 848 19.86 -47.12 24.40
C LYS A 848 19.65 -46.25 23.16
N CYS A 849 20.55 -46.39 22.21
CA CYS A 849 20.49 -45.67 20.95
C CYS A 849 19.37 -46.25 20.08
N ASP A 850 18.11 -46.14 20.53
CA ASP A 850 16.93 -46.27 19.66
C ASP A 850 17.03 -45.25 18.49
N TYR A 851 17.82 -44.19 18.72
CA TYR A 851 18.31 -43.25 17.74
C TYR A 851 19.09 -43.86 16.56
N LEU A 852 19.75 -45.02 16.67
CA LEU A 852 20.54 -45.49 15.51
C LEU A 852 19.65 -45.95 14.36
N ASP A 853 18.60 -46.73 14.58
CA ASP A 853 17.75 -47.21 13.48
C ASP A 853 16.79 -46.11 13.00
N GLU A 854 16.17 -45.34 13.91
CA GLU A 854 15.24 -44.28 13.53
C GLU A 854 15.96 -43.03 13.00
N GLN A 855 17.11 -42.61 13.57
CA GLN A 855 17.87 -41.50 12.97
C GLN A 855 18.58 -41.93 11.70
N LEU A 856 19.03 -43.18 11.54
CA LEU A 856 19.55 -43.63 10.25
C LEU A 856 18.44 -43.65 9.21
N THR A 857 17.22 -44.06 9.59
CA THR A 857 16.04 -44.00 8.71
C THR A 857 15.66 -42.56 8.38
N LEU A 858 15.56 -41.66 9.36
CA LEU A 858 15.27 -40.24 9.13
C LEU A 858 16.39 -39.52 8.37
N ALA A 859 17.66 -39.85 8.62
CA ALA A 859 18.80 -39.32 7.88
C ALA A 859 18.81 -39.86 6.44
N PHE A 860 18.49 -41.14 6.26
CA PHE A 860 18.30 -41.74 4.94
C PHE A 860 17.13 -41.07 4.21
N ASP A 861 15.98 -40.93 4.87
CA ASP A 861 14.81 -40.24 4.34
C ASP A 861 15.11 -38.79 4.02
N ARG A 862 15.94 -38.07 4.80
CA ARG A 862 16.42 -36.71 4.45
C ARG A 862 17.32 -36.70 3.22
N LEU A 863 18.16 -37.72 3.06
CA LEU A 863 19.02 -37.87 1.89
C LEU A 863 18.21 -38.27 0.65
N THR A 864 17.10 -39.01 0.81
CA THR A 864 16.31 -39.54 -0.30
C THR A 864 15.06 -38.73 -0.63
N SER A 865 14.47 -38.02 0.33
CA SER A 865 13.31 -37.17 0.14
C SER A 865 13.73 -35.74 -0.20
N ARG A 866 13.21 -35.23 -1.31
CA ARG A 866 13.41 -33.84 -1.74
C ARG A 866 12.45 -32.86 -1.05
N ARG A 867 11.44 -33.36 -0.34
CA ARG A 867 10.40 -32.53 0.29
C ARG A 867 10.79 -32.20 1.73
N ASN A 868 10.64 -30.93 2.11
CA ASN A 868 10.70 -30.40 3.49
C ASN A 868 12.09 -30.42 4.17
N GLN A 869 13.18 -30.27 3.42
CA GLN A 869 14.53 -30.26 3.99
C GLN A 869 14.83 -29.08 4.95
N PHE A 870 13.96 -28.06 4.95
CA PHE A 870 14.05 -26.87 5.81
C PHE A 870 13.13 -26.92 7.03
N GLU A 871 12.20 -27.88 7.10
CA GLU A 871 11.31 -28.04 8.24
C GLU A 871 12.02 -28.71 9.43
N ILE A 872 11.68 -28.26 10.62
CA ILE A 872 12.18 -28.85 11.85
C ILE A 872 11.43 -30.14 12.10
N LEU A 873 12.10 -31.27 11.88
CA LEU A 873 11.52 -32.58 12.20
C LEU A 873 11.43 -32.73 13.72
N ARG A 874 10.21 -32.64 14.25
CA ARG A 874 9.91 -32.93 15.65
C ARG A 874 10.10 -34.42 15.88
N LYS A 875 11.20 -34.78 16.55
CA LYS A 875 11.50 -36.17 16.90
C LYS A 875 10.46 -36.71 17.88
N LYS A 876 10.22 -38.02 17.84
CA LYS A 876 9.33 -38.66 18.80
C LYS A 876 9.85 -38.40 20.22
N PRO A 877 8.99 -37.98 21.16
CA PRO A 877 9.39 -37.77 22.53
C PRO A 877 9.94 -39.06 23.18
N PHE A 878 11.11 -38.98 23.81
CA PHE A 878 11.76 -40.08 24.54
C PHE A 878 11.72 -39.82 26.06
N SER A 879 11.43 -40.83 26.88
CA SER A 879 11.37 -40.74 28.35
C SER A 879 12.32 -41.70 29.03
N ILE A 880 13.19 -41.14 29.88
CA ILE A 880 14.10 -41.90 30.74
C ILE A 880 13.30 -42.68 31.78
N GLU A 881 12.27 -42.08 32.38
CA GLU A 881 11.45 -42.76 33.38
C GLU A 881 10.74 -43.98 32.81
N GLU A 882 10.15 -43.86 31.62
CA GLU A 882 9.49 -44.98 30.94
C GLU A 882 10.50 -46.08 30.62
N THR A 883 11.69 -45.71 30.15
CA THR A 883 12.77 -46.67 29.89
C THR A 883 13.23 -47.37 31.15
N LEU A 884 13.38 -46.64 32.26
CA LEU A 884 13.73 -47.19 33.58
C LEU A 884 12.63 -48.12 34.11
N GLU A 885 11.36 -47.76 33.92
CA GLU A 885 10.23 -48.58 34.33
C GLU A 885 10.15 -49.87 33.50
N ASN A 886 10.36 -49.78 32.19
CA ASN A 886 10.40 -50.93 31.29
C ASN A 886 11.59 -51.85 31.62
N GLN A 887 12.78 -51.30 31.88
CA GLN A 887 13.93 -52.10 32.32
C GLN A 887 13.68 -52.78 33.68
N LYS A 888 13.00 -52.10 34.62
CA LYS A 888 12.59 -52.72 35.89
C LYS A 888 11.58 -53.85 35.66
N LYS A 889 10.63 -53.69 34.74
CA LYS A 889 9.67 -54.73 34.35
C LYS A 889 10.36 -55.92 33.69
N GLU A 890 11.25 -55.68 32.73
CA GLU A 890 12.05 -56.72 32.06
C GLU A 890 12.97 -57.46 33.04
N ALA A 891 13.60 -56.75 33.98
CA ALA A 891 14.41 -57.35 35.03
C ALA A 891 13.57 -58.19 35.98
N ALA A 892 12.38 -57.71 36.39
CA ALA A 892 11.45 -58.46 37.23
C ALA A 892 10.92 -59.71 36.51
N GLU A 893 10.62 -59.62 35.21
CA GLU A 893 10.20 -60.75 34.37
C GLU A 893 11.34 -61.77 34.21
N SER A 894 12.57 -61.31 33.96
CA SER A 894 13.77 -62.17 33.88
C SER A 894 14.04 -62.89 35.21
N ILE A 895 13.88 -62.21 36.36
CA ILE A 895 13.99 -62.84 37.69
C ILE A 895 12.92 -63.92 37.86
N ARG A 896 11.67 -63.61 37.48
CA ARG A 896 10.55 -64.56 37.54
C ARG A 896 10.79 -65.78 36.65
N GLU A 897 11.29 -65.61 35.42
CA GLU A 897 11.65 -66.72 34.54
C GLU A 897 12.74 -67.61 35.13
N VAL A 898 13.75 -67.01 35.78
CA VAL A 898 14.81 -67.75 36.48
C VAL A 898 14.26 -68.50 37.69
N GLU A 899 13.35 -67.91 38.46
CA GLU A 899 12.68 -68.57 39.59
C GLU A 899 11.77 -69.72 39.13
N GLU A 900 11.00 -69.53 38.07
CA GLU A 900 10.19 -70.59 37.44
C GLU A 900 11.08 -71.72 36.91
N ALA A 901 12.22 -71.40 36.30
CA ALA A 901 13.20 -72.40 35.85
C ALA A 901 13.82 -73.16 37.03
N LYS A 902 14.20 -72.47 38.11
CA LYS A 902 14.70 -73.09 39.35
C LYS A 902 13.66 -74.01 39.97
N ALA A 903 12.39 -73.60 40.01
CA ALA A 903 11.29 -74.41 40.51
C ALA A 903 11.08 -75.67 39.65
N LYS A 904 11.12 -75.55 38.32
CA LYS A 904 11.05 -76.69 37.39
C LYS A 904 12.23 -77.65 37.55
N ILE A 905 13.45 -77.13 37.72
CA ILE A 905 14.64 -77.96 37.98
C ILE A 905 14.50 -78.68 39.32
N SER A 906 14.09 -77.99 40.39
CA SER A 906 13.86 -78.60 41.71
C SER A 906 12.80 -79.70 41.66
N ALA A 907 11.67 -79.46 40.98
CA ALA A 907 10.62 -80.45 40.79
C ALA A 907 11.11 -81.65 39.96
N ALA A 908 11.89 -81.42 38.91
CA ALA A 908 12.51 -82.49 38.12
C ALA A 908 13.49 -83.31 38.97
N SER A 909 14.36 -82.66 39.75
CA SER A 909 15.28 -83.32 40.68
C SER A 909 14.55 -84.15 41.74
N ALA A 910 13.46 -83.64 42.30
CA ALA A 910 12.62 -84.38 43.24
C ALA A 910 11.97 -85.61 42.59
N SER A 911 11.50 -85.51 41.35
CA SER A 911 10.94 -86.64 40.60
C SER A 911 11.99 -87.71 40.29
N VAL A 912 13.23 -87.31 40.00
CA VAL A 912 14.37 -88.21 39.79
C VAL A 912 14.73 -88.90 41.11
N ALA A 913 14.84 -88.15 42.20
CA ALA A 913 15.11 -88.71 43.53
C ALA A 913 14.05 -89.73 43.97
N LYS A 914 12.77 -89.44 43.68
CA LYS A 914 11.65 -90.38 43.93
C LYS A 914 11.78 -91.66 43.10
N LYS A 915 12.10 -91.55 41.80
CA LYS A 915 12.35 -92.74 40.95
C LYS A 915 13.55 -93.56 41.42
N VAL A 916 14.62 -92.91 41.88
CA VAL A 916 15.80 -93.60 42.42
C VAL A 916 15.46 -94.34 43.70
N THR A 917 14.70 -93.73 44.61
CA THR A 917 14.27 -94.39 45.87
C THR A 917 13.28 -95.54 45.62
N GLU A 918 12.35 -95.39 44.67
CA GLU A 918 11.45 -96.49 44.27
C GLU A 918 12.20 -97.63 43.55
N SER A 919 13.27 -97.34 42.82
CA SER A 919 14.13 -98.36 42.20
C SER A 919 15.02 -99.08 43.21
N SER A 920 15.42 -98.42 44.30
CA SER A 920 16.24 -99.02 45.37
C SER A 920 15.46 -99.97 46.28
N GLN A 921 14.12 -99.97 46.25
CA GLN A 921 13.28 -100.94 46.98
C GLN A 921 13.06 -102.27 46.21
N LYS A 922 13.68 -102.44 45.04
CA LYS A 922 13.71 -103.70 44.28
C LYS A 922 15.15 -104.22 44.12
N LEU A 923 15.81 -104.50 45.23
CA LEU A 923 17.04 -105.30 45.23
C LEU A 923 16.91 -106.42 46.28
N PRO A 924 17.12 -107.70 45.91
CA PRO A 924 17.04 -108.81 46.83
C PRO A 924 18.26 -108.86 47.77
N GLU A 925 18.00 -109.28 49.01
CA GLU A 925 19.00 -109.58 50.03
C GLU A 925 20.03 -110.64 49.59
N ALA A 926 21.29 -110.40 49.97
CA ALA A 926 22.47 -111.30 50.12
C ALA A 926 23.70 -110.61 49.48
N ALA A 927 24.90 -110.49 50.07
CA ALA A 927 25.63 -111.29 51.07
C ALA A 927 26.71 -110.40 51.76
N PRO A 928 27.47 -110.90 52.75
CA PRO A 928 28.19 -110.06 53.72
C PRO A 928 29.73 -109.98 53.51
N VAL A 929 30.33 -108.98 54.18
CA VAL A 929 31.73 -108.86 54.69
C VAL A 929 32.90 -108.78 53.68
N LEU A 930 33.63 -107.65 53.71
CA LEU A 930 35.05 -107.59 54.11
C LEU A 930 35.55 -106.14 54.23
N ASN A 931 36.44 -105.94 55.20
CA ASN A 931 36.93 -104.68 55.75
C ASN A 931 38.38 -104.41 55.22
N PRO A 932 39.18 -103.47 55.76
CA PRO A 932 39.60 -102.20 55.15
C PRO A 932 41.11 -102.13 54.78
N ALA A 933 41.56 -101.13 53.98
CA ALA A 933 42.87 -100.44 54.13
C ALA A 933 43.19 -99.42 53.00
N GLU A 934 43.84 -98.32 53.41
CA GLU A 934 44.94 -97.56 52.77
C GLU A 934 44.74 -96.58 51.58
N ASN A 935 44.67 -95.27 51.93
CA ASN A 935 45.69 -94.20 51.70
C ASN A 935 46.11 -93.78 50.25
N PRO A 936 46.96 -92.74 50.05
CA PRO A 936 46.58 -91.37 49.62
C PRO A 936 47.23 -90.92 48.30
N PHE A 937 46.87 -89.76 47.72
CA PHE A 937 47.84 -88.97 46.94
C PHE A 937 47.51 -87.47 46.90
N GLN A 938 48.58 -86.70 47.02
CA GLN A 938 48.68 -85.28 47.32
C GLN A 938 49.42 -84.57 46.15
N VAL A 939 49.24 -83.24 46.05
CA VAL A 939 50.06 -82.20 45.35
C VAL A 939 50.13 -82.19 43.80
N PRO A 940 50.59 -81.09 43.12
CA PRO A 940 50.79 -79.68 43.55
C PRO A 940 50.33 -78.56 42.56
N MET A 941 50.28 -77.33 43.09
CA MET A 941 50.44 -76.05 42.37
C MET A 941 51.88 -75.84 41.87
N ALA A 942 52.07 -75.20 40.70
CA ALA A 942 53.22 -74.32 40.43
C ALA A 942 52.96 -73.36 39.25
N ASN A 943 53.53 -72.15 39.40
CA ASN A 943 53.53 -70.98 38.52
C ASN A 943 54.24 -71.18 37.17
N ALA A 944 53.86 -70.39 36.16
CA ALA A 944 54.82 -69.81 35.19
C ALA A 944 54.21 -68.61 34.42
N MET A 945 54.99 -67.53 34.37
CA MET A 945 54.77 -66.31 33.59
C MET A 945 55.14 -66.48 32.09
N ALA A 946 54.60 -65.56 31.29
CA ALA A 946 55.19 -64.88 30.13
C ALA A 946 55.29 -65.56 28.74
N ALA A 947 54.77 -64.78 27.78
CA ALA A 947 55.20 -64.57 26.40
C ALA A 947 55.01 -65.67 25.33
N GLY A 948 54.48 -65.25 24.18
CA GLY A 948 54.66 -65.96 22.91
C GLY A 948 53.38 -66.11 22.10
N GLY A 949 53.12 -65.16 21.21
CA GLY A 949 51.97 -65.14 20.33
C GLY A 949 51.84 -66.36 19.41
N LYS A 950 50.62 -66.64 18.98
CA LYS A 950 50.34 -67.45 17.78
C LYS A 950 48.99 -67.07 17.18
N LYS A 951 49.06 -66.68 15.91
CA LYS A 951 47.98 -66.49 14.94
C LYS A 951 46.91 -67.59 15.09
N ARG A 952 45.64 -67.22 15.23
CA ARG A 952 44.50 -68.13 15.03
C ARG A 952 43.65 -67.68 13.86
N ARG A 953 43.50 -68.63 12.95
CA ARG A 953 42.73 -68.61 11.69
C ARG A 953 41.24 -68.36 11.95
N ASN A 954 40.67 -67.44 11.18
CA ASN A 954 39.24 -67.28 10.98
C ASN A 954 38.61 -68.56 10.42
N THR A 955 37.69 -69.16 11.18
CA THR A 955 36.73 -70.15 10.66
C THR A 955 35.39 -69.45 10.47
N ARG A 956 35.08 -69.14 9.20
CA ARG A 956 33.78 -68.66 8.74
C ARG A 956 32.71 -69.74 8.99
N ARG A 957 31.80 -69.52 9.95
CA ARG A 957 30.53 -70.25 10.03
C ARG A 957 29.50 -69.54 9.14
N ARG A 958 29.10 -70.20 8.05
CA ARG A 958 27.94 -69.83 7.22
C ARG A 958 26.66 -70.06 8.01
N TYR A 959 25.94 -69.00 8.35
CA TYR A 959 24.52 -69.08 8.71
C TYR A 959 23.68 -69.04 7.43
N LYS A 960 22.87 -70.09 7.22
CA LYS A 960 21.83 -70.15 6.19
C LYS A 960 20.72 -69.15 6.56
N ARG A 961 20.55 -68.09 5.77
CA ARG A 961 19.37 -67.22 5.79
C ARG A 961 18.15 -68.00 5.28
N LYS A 962 17.08 -68.07 6.09
CA LYS A 962 15.72 -68.37 5.61
C LYS A 962 15.13 -67.06 5.11
N ASN A 963 14.78 -67.01 3.82
CA ASN A 963 14.04 -65.90 3.23
C ASN A 963 12.56 -66.04 3.62
N TYR A 964 12.00 -65.02 4.26
CA TYR A 964 10.56 -64.77 4.28
C TYR A 964 10.31 -63.59 3.32
N TYR A 965 9.64 -63.88 2.20
CA TYR A 965 9.04 -62.86 1.35
C TYR A 965 7.73 -62.42 1.99
N TYR A 966 7.60 -61.12 2.29
CA TYR A 966 6.30 -60.49 2.48
C TYR A 966 6.00 -59.64 1.24
N THR A 967 4.97 -60.06 0.51
CA THR A 967 4.35 -59.34 -0.60
C THR A 967 3.40 -58.29 0.00
N VAL A 968 3.73 -57.00 -0.14
CA VAL A 968 2.79 -55.92 0.22
C VAL A 968 1.96 -55.60 -1.03
N ARG A 969 0.67 -55.88 -0.94
CA ARG A 969 -0.39 -55.50 -1.89
C ARG A 969 -0.82 -54.07 -1.58
N LYS A 970 -1.06 -53.30 -2.65
CA LYS A 970 -1.65 -51.95 -2.68
C LYS A 970 -2.78 -51.72 -1.67
N HIS A 971 -2.74 -50.59 -0.98
CA HIS A 971 -3.86 -49.66 -0.86
C HIS A 971 -3.36 -48.23 -0.88
#